data_AF-A0AAW8GA45-F1
#
_entry.id   AF-A0AAW8GA45-F1
#
_cell.length_a   1.000
_cell.length_b   1.000
_cell.length_c   1.000
_cell.angle_alpha   90.00
_cell.angle_beta   90.00
_cell.angle_gamma   90.00
#
_symmetry.space_group_name_H-M   'P 1'
#
loop_
_entity.id
_entity.type
_entity.pdbx_description
1 polymer ?
#
loop_
_entity_poly.entity_id
_entity_poly.type
_entity_poly.pdbx_seq_one_letter_code
_entity_poly.pdbx_strand_id
1 'polypeptide(L)'
;MRGQGARSGRPAGRMLVLNVLACAVMSACGGKGGGVKSNPPSTTPPPTTTPAPVVTTPDPTYSKHLSLTHADAAHAAGFTGTGVVIGIVDTGVNRSHPALSPRVTANLTYVSGSSNDLTKDDVVGHGTAVAQIAAGRAFGAWPGGIAPGASIVSARIISDKEPTDDGSGNGNSTSGALGLAQVHQDLIARGVKVMNNSWGGVYWTDLTATAPIAAEYRPFVVQNGGIVVFATGNDGKAQPTDTAAMPSKPGPNNTLPAADLEIGWLAVAALDTDNPTQLASYSNACGVAMHYCLVAPGKVITTGTNDSPTAPSYWEWTGTSLSTPQVSGAAALVWQAFPYFSNDLVRQTLLGTATDLGAAGVDPVFGYGLLNVGKAVNGPARLDWGDVAVSFDGTSTWSNAISGDGGITKSGAGTLSLSGQNSYLGQTRVSQGAVLSSGAIPGSASVAAGARLNTGGGVGGALRNDGTVAFTGAAGARRIEGDFTQSSGATLEFQIGTPLQVDGTANLGGMLKVMGMASGYVRSARETVVDASAINGTFSGLSSASNVFLQASLGFSSTQAYLDITRLDITATASAMGMSAASVGAAQRVDAALTQLDAQPQAQSGAMASLAGDFLRTSSSAAAARSLESLSGRAHAAADGVTLDLLDLRRRALAAHVAQGGAGADGWYQAFDGRQASGLGATAGLDLSGWISGQDVTLAPGWTSGLAVGQMDTNSVRDTLGDAGQDRQTHVQAYLAHRGQAGYALAQFGVGQFRRDLRRSVYLGDAAYGVDARYDGEMRFASMEAGVPLRTGLGTLTPYVGADYASLARDAFSEQGAAGFGLAAAASHASRAQAIAGLRLERALSLASMELSLSGHLEWQSVLSASGFSRQARFVGIDAWGAIPGGDAAASGGWAGFSLEAALRANQRLSFGLDQRFGARGSESVGSVRYSVGF
;
A
#
# COMPACT_ATOMS: atom_id res chain seq x y z
N MET A 1 -7.85 -16.04 43.21
CA MET A 1 -8.66 -16.51 44.35
C MET A 1 -9.75 -15.47 44.63
N ARG A 2 -11.01 -15.94 44.74
CA ARG A 2 -12.21 -15.39 45.44
C ARG A 2 -12.60 -13.91 45.21
N GLY A 3 -13.85 -13.52 44.92
CA GLY A 3 -15.12 -14.24 44.88
C GLY A 3 -16.30 -13.29 45.22
N GLN A 4 -17.26 -13.19 44.29
CA GLN A 4 -18.74 -13.08 44.40
C GLN A 4 -19.50 -12.19 45.42
N GLY A 5 -20.60 -11.60 44.88
CA GLY A 5 -21.91 -11.32 45.54
C GLY A 5 -22.77 -10.35 44.69
N ALA A 6 -23.68 -10.78 43.78
CA ALA A 6 -25.09 -11.23 43.97
C ALA A 6 -26.07 -10.06 44.27
N ARG A 7 -27.34 -9.97 43.85
CA ARG A 7 -28.30 -10.60 42.89
C ARG A 7 -29.69 -9.96 43.21
N SER A 8 -30.55 -9.72 42.21
CA SER A 8 -32.03 -9.95 42.21
C SER A 8 -32.59 -9.48 40.86
N GLY A 9 -33.64 -9.99 40.22
CA GLY A 9 -34.60 -11.07 40.48
C GLY A 9 -35.59 -11.11 39.30
N ARG A 10 -35.87 -12.33 38.82
CA ARG A 10 -36.69 -12.81 37.68
C ARG A 10 -38.23 -12.59 37.89
N PRO A 11 -39.17 -12.87 36.94
CA PRO A 11 -39.24 -14.13 36.18
C PRO A 11 -39.83 -14.12 34.74
N ALA A 12 -39.74 -15.32 34.14
CA ALA A 12 -40.20 -15.71 32.82
C ALA A 12 -41.55 -16.45 32.86
N GLY A 13 -42.29 -16.43 31.74
CA GLY A 13 -43.44 -17.28 31.43
C GLY A 13 -43.43 -17.66 29.94
N ARG A 14 -43.75 -18.93 29.65
CA ARG A 14 -43.59 -19.68 28.39
C ARG A 14 -44.80 -19.56 27.43
N MET A 15 -44.61 -20.16 26.23
CA MET A 15 -45.55 -20.55 25.15
C MET A 15 -45.75 -19.48 24.07
N LEU A 16 -45.75 -19.76 22.76
CA LEU A 16 -45.96 -21.00 21.99
C LEU A 16 -45.29 -20.83 20.61
N VAL A 17 -44.63 -21.87 20.09
CA VAL A 17 -44.11 -21.95 18.71
C VAL A 17 -45.07 -22.83 17.90
N LEU A 18 -45.49 -22.37 16.71
CA LEU A 18 -46.10 -23.20 15.69
C LEU A 18 -45.38 -22.97 14.35
N ASN A 19 -44.98 -24.07 13.71
CA ASN A 19 -44.27 -24.16 12.42
C ASN A 19 -45.20 -23.91 11.22
N VAL A 20 -44.63 -23.58 10.04
CA VAL A 20 -44.59 -24.44 8.81
C VAL A 20 -44.04 -23.67 7.58
N LEU A 21 -43.04 -24.30 6.92
CA LEU A 21 -42.61 -24.40 5.48
C LEU A 21 -42.91 -23.27 4.46
N ALA A 22 -42.16 -23.00 3.36
CA ALA A 22 -41.11 -23.66 2.56
C ALA A 22 -40.33 -22.52 1.80
N CYS A 23 -39.16 -22.63 1.16
CA CYS A 23 -38.66 -23.54 0.11
C CYS A 23 -37.15 -23.26 -0.10
N ALA A 24 -36.32 -24.29 -0.29
CA ALA A 24 -35.08 -24.22 -1.07
C ALA A 24 -34.64 -25.64 -1.48
N VAL A 25 -34.42 -25.86 -2.78
CA VAL A 25 -33.89 -27.10 -3.39
C VAL A 25 -32.77 -26.73 -4.37
N MET A 26 -31.82 -27.66 -4.56
CA MET A 26 -30.67 -27.74 -5.49
C MET A 26 -29.32 -27.32 -4.86
N SER A 27 -28.21 -28.07 -4.83
CA SER A 27 -27.84 -29.39 -5.39
C SER A 27 -26.53 -29.91 -4.72
N ALA A 28 -26.44 -31.24 -4.58
CA ALA A 28 -25.31 -32.20 -4.77
C ALA A 28 -23.83 -31.74 -4.64
N CYS A 29 -22.82 -32.54 -4.28
CA CYS A 29 -22.59 -33.92 -3.85
C CYS A 29 -21.07 -34.02 -3.52
N GLY A 30 -20.67 -34.95 -2.65
CA GLY A 30 -19.27 -35.37 -2.43
C GLY A 30 -18.85 -35.21 -0.97
N GLY A 31 -18.43 -36.21 -0.22
CA GLY A 31 -18.05 -37.59 -0.50
C GLY A 31 -17.21 -38.03 0.69
N LYS A 32 -17.79 -38.81 1.60
CA LYS A 32 -17.14 -39.32 2.82
C LYS A 32 -16.63 -40.74 2.54
N GLY A 33 -15.33 -40.95 2.61
CA GLY A 33 -14.66 -42.25 2.81
C GLY A 33 -13.45 -41.94 3.68
N GLY A 34 -13.11 -42.66 4.75
CA GLY A 34 -13.18 -44.09 5.00
C GLY A 34 -11.81 -44.42 5.60
N GLY A 35 -11.74 -44.59 6.91
CA GLY A 35 -10.48 -44.76 7.64
C GLY A 35 -9.83 -46.12 7.42
N VAL A 36 -8.50 -46.14 7.42
CA VAL A 36 -7.69 -47.35 7.63
C VAL A 36 -6.57 -47.01 8.62
N LYS A 37 -6.53 -47.76 9.72
CA LYS A 37 -5.44 -47.72 10.72
C LYS A 37 -4.26 -48.53 10.19
N SER A 38 -3.08 -47.93 10.09
CA SER A 38 -1.81 -48.63 9.87
C SER A 38 -1.06 -48.78 11.19
N ASN A 39 -0.67 -50.01 11.53
CA ASN A 39 0.21 -50.31 12.67
C ASN A 39 1.59 -49.62 12.50
N PRO A 40 2.24 -49.19 13.59
CA PRO A 40 3.54 -48.53 13.51
C PRO A 40 4.65 -49.55 13.20
N PRO A 41 5.66 -49.20 12.39
CA PRO A 41 6.83 -50.05 12.22
C PRO A 41 7.74 -49.98 13.45
N SER A 42 8.42 -51.11 13.67
CA SER A 42 9.47 -51.37 14.65
C SER A 42 10.45 -50.19 14.82
N THR A 43 10.61 -49.77 16.08
CA THR A 43 11.59 -48.78 16.53
C THR A 43 13.00 -49.38 16.51
N THR A 44 13.81 -48.98 15.55
CA THR A 44 15.27 -48.89 15.72
C THR A 44 15.53 -47.95 16.91
N PRO A 45 16.48 -48.23 17.83
CA PRO A 45 16.83 -47.27 18.88
C PRO A 45 17.14 -45.92 18.22
N PRO A 46 16.65 -44.78 18.76
CA PRO A 46 17.06 -43.48 18.25
C PRO A 46 18.59 -43.43 18.30
N PRO A 47 19.27 -42.89 17.27
CA PRO A 47 20.67 -42.52 17.44
C PRO A 47 20.75 -41.66 18.70
N THR A 48 21.64 -42.03 19.62
CA THR A 48 21.88 -41.30 20.87
C THR A 48 22.05 -39.83 20.50
N THR A 49 21.06 -39.00 20.80
CA THR A 49 21.11 -37.58 20.47
C THR A 49 22.29 -37.00 21.23
N THR A 50 23.34 -36.62 20.52
CA THR A 50 24.44 -35.84 21.12
C THR A 50 23.81 -34.65 21.85
N PRO A 51 24.14 -34.41 23.14
CA PRO A 51 23.54 -33.31 23.89
C PRO A 51 23.69 -32.01 23.11
N ALA A 52 22.61 -31.24 22.99
CA ALA A 52 22.69 -29.93 22.38
C ALA A 52 23.69 -29.05 23.17
N PRO A 53 24.53 -28.25 22.50
CA PRO A 53 25.43 -27.33 23.17
C PRO A 53 24.68 -26.40 24.13
N VAL A 54 25.17 -26.25 25.34
CA VAL A 54 24.62 -25.29 26.31
C VAL A 54 24.81 -23.87 25.78
N VAL A 55 23.78 -23.04 25.88
CA VAL A 55 23.84 -21.60 25.58
C VAL A 55 23.22 -20.88 26.77
N THR A 56 23.97 -19.98 27.38
CA THR A 56 23.53 -19.13 28.50
C THR A 56 23.53 -17.67 28.06
N THR A 57 23.06 -16.77 28.93
CA THR A 57 23.21 -15.34 28.69
C THR A 57 24.69 -15.01 28.44
N PRO A 58 25.03 -14.32 27.33
CA PRO A 58 26.41 -13.98 27.05
C PRO A 58 27.02 -13.08 28.12
N ASP A 59 28.29 -13.32 28.46
CA ASP A 59 29.06 -12.41 29.31
C ASP A 59 29.54 -11.22 28.45
N PRO A 60 29.23 -9.96 28.84
CA PRO A 60 29.68 -8.78 28.11
C PRO A 60 31.20 -8.71 27.94
N THR A 61 31.98 -9.25 28.87
CA THR A 61 33.44 -9.28 28.78
C THR A 61 33.94 -10.17 27.63
N TYR A 62 33.14 -11.17 27.23
CA TYR A 62 33.46 -12.09 26.13
C TYR A 62 33.03 -11.56 24.76
N SER A 63 32.40 -10.38 24.72
CA SER A 63 31.75 -9.83 23.53
C SER A 63 32.51 -8.66 22.90
N LYS A 64 33.70 -8.31 23.41
CA LYS A 64 34.46 -7.12 22.95
C LYS A 64 34.81 -7.16 21.47
N HIS A 65 35.08 -8.33 20.89
CA HIS A 65 35.34 -8.46 19.45
C HIS A 65 34.10 -8.15 18.61
N LEU A 66 32.89 -8.38 19.13
CA LEU A 66 31.65 -8.02 18.44
C LEU A 66 31.33 -6.54 18.62
N SER A 67 31.42 -6.01 19.84
CA SER A 67 31.00 -4.64 20.14
C SER A 67 31.96 -3.57 19.61
N LEU A 68 33.28 -3.79 19.69
CA LEU A 68 34.27 -2.84 19.16
C LEU A 68 34.27 -2.78 17.63
N THR A 69 33.92 -3.88 16.97
CA THR A 69 33.86 -3.94 15.51
C THR A 69 32.45 -3.66 14.96
N HIS A 70 31.47 -3.42 15.84
CA HIS A 70 30.05 -3.26 15.49
C HIS A 70 29.46 -4.46 14.72
N ALA A 71 29.94 -5.68 14.97
CA ALA A 71 29.39 -6.88 14.36
C ALA A 71 27.99 -7.24 14.91
N ASP A 72 27.69 -6.82 16.15
CA ASP A 72 26.37 -6.90 16.76
C ASP A 72 25.30 -6.18 15.94
N ALA A 73 25.61 -5.02 15.36
CA ALA A 73 24.70 -4.30 14.47
C ALA A 73 24.40 -5.09 13.17
N ALA A 74 25.41 -5.77 12.61
CA ALA A 74 25.23 -6.62 11.44
C ALA A 74 24.39 -7.86 11.76
N HIS A 75 24.60 -8.48 12.93
CA HIS A 75 23.77 -9.59 13.41
C HIS A 75 22.32 -9.17 13.65
N ALA A 76 22.10 -8.00 14.24
CA ALA A 76 20.76 -7.44 14.44
C ALA A 76 20.04 -7.17 13.10
N ALA A 77 20.79 -6.84 12.04
CA ALA A 77 20.28 -6.73 10.67
C ALA A 77 20.06 -8.09 9.97
N GLY A 78 20.36 -9.22 10.64
CA GLY A 78 20.15 -10.57 10.12
C GLY A 78 21.33 -11.15 9.33
N PHE A 79 22.46 -10.45 9.25
CA PHE A 79 23.65 -10.96 8.60
C PHE A 79 24.44 -11.89 9.52
N THR A 80 24.80 -13.06 9.00
CA THR A 80 25.52 -14.11 9.71
C THR A 80 26.67 -14.70 8.88
N GLY A 81 26.81 -14.36 7.60
CA GLY A 81 27.80 -14.91 6.68
C GLY A 81 27.35 -16.20 6.00
N THR A 82 26.06 -16.51 6.11
CA THR A 82 25.45 -17.67 5.46
C THR A 82 25.71 -17.63 3.95
N GLY A 83 26.15 -18.75 3.38
CA GLY A 83 26.40 -18.89 1.95
C GLY A 83 27.84 -18.58 1.50
N VAL A 84 28.73 -18.14 2.41
CA VAL A 84 30.16 -17.98 2.12
C VAL A 84 31.02 -18.93 2.96
N VAL A 85 32.10 -19.42 2.35
CA VAL A 85 33.04 -20.38 2.93
C VAL A 85 34.36 -19.70 3.25
N ILE A 86 34.81 -19.83 4.49
CA ILE A 86 36.08 -19.31 5.02
C ILE A 86 37.08 -20.46 5.14
N GLY A 87 38.24 -20.33 4.51
CA GLY A 87 39.38 -21.22 4.64
C GLY A 87 40.26 -20.80 5.81
N ILE A 88 40.46 -21.69 6.78
CA ILE A 88 41.36 -21.46 7.92
C ILE A 88 42.65 -22.22 7.67
N VAL A 89 43.70 -21.50 7.26
CA VAL A 89 45.03 -22.04 6.98
C VAL A 89 45.87 -21.91 8.26
N ASP A 90 45.97 -23.00 9.05
CA ASP A 90 46.44 -22.93 10.45
C ASP A 90 46.90 -24.30 11.01
N THR A 91 46.81 -24.54 12.32
CA THR A 91 47.12 -25.80 13.04
C THR A 91 46.06 -26.90 12.89
N GLY A 92 44.96 -26.61 12.19
CA GLY A 92 43.78 -27.47 12.09
C GLY A 92 42.56 -26.86 12.80
N VAL A 93 41.38 -27.48 12.65
CA VAL A 93 40.14 -27.03 13.31
C VAL A 93 39.37 -28.24 13.82
N ASN A 94 39.08 -28.30 15.12
CA ASN A 94 38.22 -29.34 15.67
C ASN A 94 36.80 -29.25 15.09
N ARG A 95 36.48 -30.12 14.11
CA ARG A 95 35.19 -30.09 13.40
C ARG A 95 33.99 -30.44 14.29
N SER A 96 34.25 -31.17 15.38
CA SER A 96 33.26 -31.62 16.34
C SER A 96 33.00 -30.61 17.45
N HIS A 97 33.74 -29.50 17.48
CA HIS A 97 33.64 -28.49 18.53
C HIS A 97 32.20 -27.91 18.60
N PRO A 98 31.59 -27.76 19.80
CA PRO A 98 30.20 -27.34 19.94
C PRO A 98 29.85 -26.01 19.27
N ALA A 99 30.78 -25.04 19.25
CA ALA A 99 30.59 -23.76 18.56
C ALA A 99 30.75 -23.81 17.03
N LEU A 100 31.30 -24.90 16.47
CA LEU A 100 31.68 -24.99 15.06
C LEU A 100 30.92 -26.07 14.28
N SER A 101 30.47 -27.14 14.95
CA SER A 101 29.72 -28.22 14.30
C SER A 101 28.29 -27.77 13.93
N PRO A 102 27.78 -28.08 12.72
CA PRO A 102 28.38 -28.88 11.64
C PRO A 102 29.01 -28.02 10.51
N ARG A 103 29.48 -26.80 10.79
CA ARG A 103 29.92 -25.82 9.77
C ARG A 103 31.32 -26.05 9.25
N VAL A 104 32.14 -26.85 9.93
CA VAL A 104 33.43 -27.29 9.41
C VAL A 104 33.18 -28.39 8.39
N THR A 105 33.13 -28.00 7.13
CA THR A 105 32.71 -28.85 6.00
C THR A 105 33.83 -29.76 5.49
N ALA A 106 35.09 -29.40 5.74
CA ALA A 106 36.25 -30.19 5.40
C ALA A 106 37.44 -29.84 6.29
N ASN A 107 38.26 -30.85 6.62
CA ASN A 107 39.59 -30.67 7.18
C ASN A 107 40.60 -31.32 6.24
N LEU A 108 41.56 -30.52 5.80
CA LEU A 108 42.66 -30.91 4.93
C LEU A 108 43.94 -30.93 5.76
N THR A 109 44.86 -31.84 5.43
CA THR A 109 46.09 -32.06 6.20
C THR A 109 47.28 -32.04 5.26
N TYR A 110 48.21 -31.12 5.52
CA TYR A 110 49.45 -30.93 4.75
C TYR A 110 50.71 -31.15 5.59
N VAL A 111 50.54 -31.70 6.79
CA VAL A 111 51.63 -32.07 7.70
C VAL A 111 51.86 -33.59 7.67
N SER A 112 53.10 -34.02 7.88
CA SER A 112 53.43 -35.45 7.87
C SER A 112 52.87 -36.18 9.09
N GLY A 113 52.23 -37.34 8.87
CA GLY A 113 51.76 -38.20 9.97
C GLY A 113 52.87 -38.87 10.78
N SER A 114 54.13 -38.82 10.34
CA SER A 114 55.27 -39.37 11.10
C SER A 114 55.66 -38.52 12.32
N SER A 115 55.30 -37.24 12.33
CA SER A 115 55.68 -36.27 13.37
C SER A 115 54.47 -35.58 14.03
N ASN A 116 53.26 -35.92 13.60
CA ASN A 116 52.03 -35.26 14.01
C ASN A 116 50.94 -36.29 14.36
N ASP A 117 50.14 -35.99 15.38
CA ASP A 117 48.95 -36.76 15.72
C ASP A 117 47.80 -36.35 14.77
N LEU A 118 47.56 -37.20 13.77
CA LEU A 118 46.47 -37.02 12.79
C LEU A 118 45.13 -37.61 13.29
N THR A 119 45.08 -38.21 14.48
CA THR A 119 43.80 -38.66 15.07
C THR A 119 42.99 -37.51 15.64
N LYS A 120 43.66 -36.37 15.87
CA LYS A 120 43.04 -35.11 16.28
C LYS A 120 43.06 -34.14 15.13
N ASP A 121 41.93 -33.48 14.92
CA ASP A 121 41.79 -32.45 13.90
C ASP A 121 42.66 -31.21 14.18
N ASP A 122 42.85 -30.86 15.45
CA ASP A 122 43.69 -29.75 15.91
C ASP A 122 44.30 -30.10 17.28
N VAL A 123 45.61 -30.25 17.32
CA VAL A 123 46.35 -30.60 18.55
C VAL A 123 46.72 -29.36 19.34
N VAL A 124 47.06 -28.27 18.65
CA VAL A 124 47.53 -27.01 19.24
C VAL A 124 46.36 -26.17 19.74
N GLY A 125 45.23 -26.19 19.02
CA GLY A 125 44.01 -25.46 19.38
C GLY A 125 43.91 -24.04 18.82
N HIS A 126 44.99 -23.51 18.24
CA HIS A 126 45.02 -22.16 17.71
C HIS A 126 44.06 -21.99 16.51
N GLY A 127 44.11 -22.89 15.52
CA GLY A 127 43.20 -22.83 14.38
C GLY A 127 41.73 -23.02 14.78
N THR A 128 41.43 -23.81 15.82
CA THR A 128 40.08 -23.89 16.40
C THR A 128 39.63 -22.58 17.04
N ALA A 129 40.51 -21.85 17.74
CA ALA A 129 40.19 -20.53 18.28
C ALA A 129 39.95 -19.49 17.16
N VAL A 130 40.80 -19.47 16.14
CA VAL A 130 40.65 -18.63 14.93
C VAL A 130 39.32 -18.92 14.23
N ALA A 131 38.97 -20.19 14.02
CA ALA A 131 37.72 -20.61 13.42
C ALA A 131 36.49 -20.18 14.24
N GLN A 132 36.58 -20.25 15.58
CA GLN A 132 35.52 -19.74 16.47
C GLN A 132 35.31 -18.24 16.23
N ILE A 133 36.36 -17.43 16.26
CA ILE A 133 36.24 -15.97 16.08
C ILE A 133 35.66 -15.61 14.71
N ALA A 134 36.05 -16.35 13.65
CA ALA A 134 35.54 -16.12 12.31
C ALA A 134 34.06 -16.50 12.18
N ALA A 135 33.66 -17.71 12.60
CA ALA A 135 32.33 -18.27 12.27
C ALA A 135 31.66 -19.16 13.34
N GLY A 136 32.11 -19.06 14.60
CA GLY A 136 31.52 -19.80 15.71
C GLY A 136 30.12 -19.32 16.08
N ARG A 137 29.19 -20.24 16.41
CA ARG A 137 27.93 -19.91 17.07
C ARG A 137 28.13 -19.70 18.57
N ALA A 138 27.18 -19.02 19.21
CA ALA A 138 27.11 -18.92 20.66
C ALA A 138 27.24 -20.31 21.33
N PHE A 139 28.03 -20.36 22.39
CA PHE A 139 28.28 -21.57 23.18
C PHE A 139 28.66 -21.18 24.62
N GLY A 140 27.96 -21.71 25.62
CA GLY A 140 28.03 -21.21 26.99
C GLY A 140 27.62 -19.74 27.06
N ALA A 141 28.42 -18.95 27.78
CA ALA A 141 28.32 -17.50 27.88
C ALA A 141 29.14 -16.77 26.80
N TRP A 142 29.80 -17.49 25.88
CA TRP A 142 30.49 -16.88 24.75
C TRP A 142 29.49 -16.57 23.62
N PRO A 143 29.46 -15.32 23.09
CA PRO A 143 28.37 -14.85 22.23
C PRO A 143 28.43 -15.39 20.79
N GLY A 144 29.56 -15.90 20.32
CA GLY A 144 29.78 -16.26 18.92
C GLY A 144 30.85 -15.41 18.23
N GLY A 145 31.20 -15.80 17.00
CA GLY A 145 32.15 -15.11 16.13
C GLY A 145 31.48 -14.04 15.27
N ILE A 146 32.27 -13.42 14.37
CA ILE A 146 31.79 -12.35 13.49
C ILE A 146 30.77 -12.87 12.46
N ALA A 147 31.02 -14.02 11.83
CA ALA A 147 30.14 -14.59 10.81
C ALA A 147 29.60 -15.96 11.24
N PRO A 148 28.71 -16.02 12.25
CA PRO A 148 28.25 -17.27 12.85
C PRO A 148 27.40 -18.15 11.93
N GLY A 149 27.19 -17.81 10.66
CA GLY A 149 26.50 -18.60 9.65
C GLY A 149 27.41 -19.07 8.51
N ALA A 150 28.66 -18.59 8.45
CA ALA A 150 29.62 -18.99 7.43
C ALA A 150 30.08 -20.44 7.62
N SER A 151 30.42 -21.10 6.51
CA SER A 151 31.03 -22.43 6.53
C SER A 151 32.55 -22.33 6.62
N ILE A 152 33.19 -23.35 7.19
CA ILE A 152 34.63 -23.42 7.36
C ILE A 152 35.21 -24.58 6.55
N VAL A 153 36.35 -24.34 5.91
CA VAL A 153 37.27 -25.37 5.43
C VAL A 153 38.58 -25.19 6.18
N SER A 154 39.03 -26.23 6.89
CA SER A 154 40.32 -26.21 7.58
C SER A 154 41.42 -26.73 6.67
N ALA A 155 42.54 -26.02 6.62
CA ALA A 155 43.79 -26.47 6.02
C ALA A 155 44.89 -26.47 7.08
N ARG A 156 45.21 -27.66 7.60
CA ARG A 156 46.28 -27.85 8.59
C ARG A 156 47.63 -27.85 7.91
N ILE A 157 48.35 -26.73 8.01
CA ILE A 157 49.71 -26.55 7.45
C ILE A 157 50.79 -26.50 8.54
N ILE A 158 50.40 -26.27 9.80
CA ILE A 158 51.32 -26.16 10.94
C ILE A 158 51.38 -27.49 11.69
N SER A 159 52.59 -27.94 12.00
CA SER A 159 52.83 -29.17 12.77
C SER A 159 52.54 -28.98 14.26
N ASP A 160 52.34 -30.08 14.99
CA ASP A 160 52.02 -30.11 16.43
C ASP A 160 53.12 -29.54 17.32
N LYS A 161 54.34 -29.52 16.79
CA LYS A 161 55.49 -28.88 17.40
C LYS A 161 55.92 -27.73 16.52
N GLU A 162 56.21 -26.60 17.15
CA GLU A 162 56.73 -25.43 16.48
C GLU A 162 58.03 -25.78 15.73
N PRO A 163 58.18 -25.32 14.47
CA PRO A 163 59.44 -25.46 13.75
C PRO A 163 60.59 -24.82 14.55
N THR A 164 61.77 -25.42 14.47
CA THR A 164 62.98 -24.78 15.04
C THR A 164 63.30 -23.53 14.21
N ASP A 165 63.39 -22.37 14.86
CA ASP A 165 63.87 -21.12 14.24
C ASP A 165 65.29 -21.32 13.70
N ASP A 166 65.63 -20.67 12.59
CA ASP A 166 66.96 -20.79 11.97
C ASP A 166 68.07 -20.08 12.78
N GLY A 167 67.69 -19.48 13.91
CA GLY A 167 68.55 -18.73 14.82
C GLY A 167 68.66 -17.25 14.49
N SER A 168 67.98 -16.77 13.43
CA SER A 168 68.00 -15.35 13.06
C SER A 168 67.02 -14.50 13.88
N GLY A 169 66.06 -15.09 14.57
CA GLY A 169 64.97 -14.37 15.24
C GLY A 169 63.97 -13.71 14.26
N ASN A 170 63.93 -14.16 13.00
CA ASN A 170 62.98 -13.69 11.97
C ASN A 170 62.16 -14.84 11.37
N GLY A 171 62.29 -16.06 11.89
CA GLY A 171 61.70 -17.26 11.34
C GLY A 171 62.68 -18.03 10.46
N ASN A 172 62.16 -18.73 9.46
CA ASN A 172 62.96 -19.52 8.53
C ASN A 172 63.08 -18.83 7.18
N SER A 173 64.32 -18.66 6.70
CA SER A 173 64.57 -18.08 5.38
C SER A 173 64.08 -18.98 4.23
N THR A 174 63.52 -18.38 3.18
CA THR A 174 63.23 -19.04 1.89
C THR A 174 63.83 -18.27 0.71
N SER A 175 64.17 -18.99 -0.36
CA SER A 175 64.67 -18.43 -1.63
C SER A 175 63.77 -18.77 -2.83
N GLY A 176 62.59 -19.35 -2.59
CA GLY A 176 61.66 -19.77 -3.63
C GLY A 176 60.20 -19.83 -3.16
N ALA A 177 59.36 -20.54 -3.92
CA ALA A 177 57.95 -20.74 -3.58
C ALA A 177 57.77 -21.39 -2.19
N LEU A 178 56.64 -21.13 -1.52
CA LEU A 178 56.36 -21.64 -0.16
C LEU A 178 55.82 -23.08 -0.16
N GLY A 179 55.41 -23.59 -1.33
CA GLY A 179 54.80 -24.91 -1.44
C GLY A 179 53.30 -24.90 -1.10
N LEU A 180 52.64 -23.73 -1.14
CA LEU A 180 51.22 -23.57 -0.80
C LEU A 180 50.28 -23.71 -2.00
N ALA A 181 50.81 -23.90 -3.21
CA ALA A 181 50.01 -24.01 -4.42
C ALA A 181 48.87 -25.05 -4.32
N GLN A 182 49.14 -26.23 -3.77
CA GLN A 182 48.11 -27.27 -3.59
C GLN A 182 47.04 -26.85 -2.57
N VAL A 183 47.45 -26.19 -1.48
CA VAL A 183 46.52 -25.68 -0.46
C VAL A 183 45.52 -24.74 -1.10
N HIS A 184 46.00 -23.77 -1.89
CA HIS A 184 45.13 -22.81 -2.56
C HIS A 184 44.19 -23.47 -3.56
N GLN A 185 44.66 -24.45 -4.34
CA GLN A 185 43.82 -25.20 -5.28
C GLN A 185 42.69 -25.96 -4.56
N ASP A 186 42.99 -26.62 -3.45
CA ASP A 186 42.00 -27.38 -2.69
C ASP A 186 40.97 -26.45 -2.01
N LEU A 187 41.38 -25.27 -1.54
CA LEU A 187 40.47 -24.26 -1.00
C LEU A 187 39.55 -23.72 -2.10
N ILE A 188 40.07 -23.41 -3.30
CA ILE A 188 39.26 -23.00 -4.46
C ILE A 188 38.24 -24.08 -4.82
N ALA A 189 38.68 -25.35 -4.90
CA ALA A 189 37.82 -26.48 -5.24
C ALA A 189 36.65 -26.69 -4.25
N ARG A 190 36.78 -26.16 -3.02
CA ARG A 190 35.76 -26.22 -1.98
C ARG A 190 34.96 -24.92 -1.84
N GLY A 191 35.09 -24.01 -2.79
CA GLY A 191 34.31 -22.77 -2.84
C GLY A 191 34.73 -21.73 -1.80
N VAL A 192 35.97 -21.80 -1.27
CA VAL A 192 36.48 -20.81 -0.33
C VAL A 192 36.57 -19.44 -1.00
N LYS A 193 35.99 -18.44 -0.34
CA LYS A 193 36.02 -17.03 -0.76
C LYS A 193 36.92 -16.15 0.11
N VAL A 194 37.11 -16.54 1.37
CA VAL A 194 38.00 -15.84 2.31
C VAL A 194 39.05 -16.82 2.82
N MET A 195 40.33 -16.51 2.72
CA MET A 195 41.43 -17.29 3.27
C MET A 195 42.05 -16.55 4.45
N ASN A 196 41.81 -17.06 5.66
CA ASN A 196 42.41 -16.55 6.88
C ASN A 196 43.79 -17.18 7.08
N ASN A 197 44.83 -16.35 7.19
CA ASN A 197 46.20 -16.75 7.45
C ASN A 197 46.70 -16.11 8.74
N SER A 198 46.72 -16.90 9.81
CA SER A 198 47.19 -16.50 11.14
C SER A 198 48.50 -17.20 11.50
N TRP A 199 49.42 -17.29 10.53
CA TRP A 199 50.73 -17.94 10.65
C TRP A 199 51.84 -17.01 10.16
N GLY A 200 53.09 -17.35 10.49
CA GLY A 200 54.25 -16.55 10.13
C GLY A 200 55.54 -17.36 10.25
N GLY A 201 56.65 -16.69 10.54
CA GLY A 201 57.94 -17.35 10.71
C GLY A 201 58.60 -17.76 9.38
N VAL A 202 58.29 -17.03 8.30
CA VAL A 202 58.96 -17.14 7.00
C VAL A 202 59.36 -15.74 6.54
N TYR A 203 60.61 -15.59 6.09
CA TYR A 203 61.13 -14.34 5.51
C TYR A 203 61.99 -14.64 4.29
N TRP A 204 62.18 -13.64 3.42
CA TRP A 204 63.11 -13.76 2.30
C TRP A 204 63.82 -12.45 2.00
N THR A 205 65.12 -12.55 1.81
CA THR A 205 66.00 -11.42 1.41
C THR A 205 66.35 -11.48 -0.08
N ASP A 206 66.29 -12.67 -0.69
CA ASP A 206 66.43 -12.84 -2.13
C ASP A 206 65.18 -12.32 -2.84
N LEU A 207 65.32 -11.19 -3.54
CA LEU A 207 64.23 -10.57 -4.27
C LEU A 207 63.64 -11.47 -5.37
N THR A 208 64.40 -12.46 -5.87
CA THR A 208 63.91 -13.40 -6.88
C THR A 208 62.82 -14.34 -6.34
N ALA A 209 62.72 -14.52 -5.02
CA ALA A 209 61.71 -15.36 -4.38
C ALA A 209 60.30 -14.75 -4.42
N THR A 210 60.17 -13.42 -4.50
CA THR A 210 58.87 -12.73 -4.43
C THR A 210 57.91 -13.18 -5.55
N ALA A 211 58.40 -13.33 -6.78
CA ALA A 211 57.55 -13.69 -7.92
C ALA A 211 57.01 -15.14 -7.85
N PRO A 212 57.82 -16.18 -7.55
CA PRO A 212 57.33 -17.53 -7.29
C PRO A 212 56.30 -17.61 -6.16
N ILE A 213 56.52 -16.91 -5.05
CA ILE A 213 55.55 -16.89 -3.93
C ILE A 213 54.24 -16.23 -4.37
N ALA A 214 54.30 -15.10 -5.09
CA ALA A 214 53.11 -14.43 -5.59
C ALA A 214 52.30 -15.32 -6.54
N ALA A 215 52.99 -16.13 -7.36
CA ALA A 215 52.36 -17.05 -8.28
C ALA A 215 51.51 -18.12 -7.58
N GLU A 216 51.82 -18.50 -6.34
CA GLU A 216 51.00 -19.45 -5.58
C GLU A 216 49.63 -18.86 -5.20
N TYR A 217 49.55 -17.55 -4.92
CA TYR A 217 48.31 -16.87 -4.48
C TYR A 217 47.43 -16.37 -5.62
N ARG A 218 48.00 -16.09 -6.81
CA ARG A 218 47.26 -15.57 -7.97
C ARG A 218 46.02 -16.38 -8.36
N PRO A 219 46.03 -17.72 -8.38
CA PRO A 219 44.83 -18.49 -8.67
C PRO A 219 43.69 -18.21 -7.68
N PHE A 220 44.01 -18.01 -6.40
CA PHE A 220 43.01 -17.73 -5.38
C PHE A 220 42.46 -16.30 -5.48
N VAL A 221 43.34 -15.31 -5.67
CA VAL A 221 42.95 -13.89 -5.69
C VAL A 221 42.39 -13.46 -7.04
N VAL A 222 43.14 -13.66 -8.12
CA VAL A 222 42.83 -13.09 -9.44
C VAL A 222 41.84 -13.96 -10.21
N GLN A 223 41.98 -15.29 -10.15
CA GLN A 223 41.15 -16.21 -10.95
C GLN A 223 39.84 -16.60 -10.23
N ASN A 224 39.92 -16.93 -8.93
CA ASN A 224 38.75 -17.32 -8.12
C ASN A 224 38.00 -16.10 -7.52
N GLY A 225 38.62 -14.92 -7.51
CA GLY A 225 38.05 -13.72 -6.89
C GLY A 225 37.89 -13.87 -5.38
N GLY A 226 38.88 -14.47 -4.71
CA GLY A 226 38.93 -14.62 -3.25
C GLY A 226 39.68 -13.48 -2.56
N ILE A 227 39.54 -13.39 -1.23
CA ILE A 227 40.29 -12.48 -0.37
C ILE A 227 41.22 -13.27 0.54
N VAL A 228 42.49 -12.89 0.57
CA VAL A 228 43.50 -13.34 1.53
C VAL A 228 43.59 -12.33 2.66
N VAL A 229 43.41 -12.78 3.90
CA VAL A 229 43.52 -11.97 5.11
C VAL A 229 44.69 -12.48 5.93
N PHE A 230 45.66 -11.61 6.24
CA PHE A 230 46.93 -12.00 6.83
C PHE A 230 47.27 -11.15 8.07
N ALA A 231 47.71 -11.81 9.14
CA ALA A 231 48.18 -11.15 10.36
C ALA A 231 49.51 -10.39 10.14
N THR A 232 49.64 -9.16 10.64
CA THR A 232 50.87 -8.36 10.44
C THR A 232 52.09 -8.85 11.22
N GLY A 233 51.91 -9.69 12.24
CA GLY A 233 52.98 -10.24 13.10
C GLY A 233 52.98 -9.68 14.52
N ASN A 234 53.68 -10.37 15.43
CA ASN A 234 53.60 -10.16 16.89
C ASN A 234 54.91 -9.64 17.53
N ASP A 235 55.74 -8.91 16.77
CA ASP A 235 57.06 -8.45 17.21
C ASP A 235 57.10 -6.99 17.69
N GLY A 236 55.97 -6.25 17.64
CA GLY A 236 55.91 -4.82 17.94
C GLY A 236 56.69 -3.94 16.94
N LYS A 237 56.91 -4.42 15.70
CA LYS A 237 57.69 -3.72 14.68
C LYS A 237 56.87 -2.69 13.93
N ALA A 238 57.55 -1.69 13.36
CA ALA A 238 56.92 -0.68 12.49
C ALA A 238 56.49 -1.20 11.11
N GLN A 239 56.90 -2.43 10.76
CA GLN A 239 56.59 -3.06 9.48
C GLN A 239 55.90 -4.40 9.71
N PRO A 240 54.94 -4.77 8.85
CA PRO A 240 54.35 -6.11 8.88
C PRO A 240 55.38 -7.16 8.41
N THR A 241 55.06 -8.43 8.63
CA THR A 241 55.85 -9.56 8.09
C THR A 241 55.87 -9.57 6.56
N ASP A 242 56.88 -10.23 5.99
CA ASP A 242 57.03 -10.34 4.53
C ASP A 242 55.81 -10.95 3.84
N THR A 243 55.18 -11.94 4.48
CA THR A 243 53.96 -12.56 3.99
C THR A 243 52.77 -11.60 4.05
N ALA A 244 52.58 -10.84 5.13
CA ALA A 244 51.47 -9.90 5.23
C ALA A 244 51.61 -8.70 4.27
N ALA A 245 52.83 -8.24 4.01
CA ALA A 245 53.14 -7.17 3.06
C ALA A 245 53.29 -7.65 1.60
N MET A 246 52.84 -8.86 1.26
CA MET A 246 53.10 -9.49 -0.05
C MET A 246 52.89 -8.55 -1.25
N PRO A 247 51.78 -7.79 -1.37
CA PRO A 247 51.58 -6.87 -2.50
C PRO A 247 52.65 -5.78 -2.63
N SER A 248 53.25 -5.36 -1.51
CA SER A 248 54.31 -4.33 -1.45
C SER A 248 55.72 -4.91 -1.50
N LYS A 249 55.90 -6.23 -1.61
CA LYS A 249 57.23 -6.84 -1.58
C LYS A 249 58.01 -6.58 -2.88
N PRO A 250 59.26 -6.11 -2.78
CA PRO A 250 60.08 -5.85 -3.96
C PRO A 250 60.54 -7.16 -4.64
N GLY A 251 60.66 -7.08 -5.96
CA GLY A 251 61.37 -8.04 -6.80
C GLY A 251 62.67 -7.45 -7.36
N PRO A 252 63.40 -8.21 -8.20
CA PRO A 252 64.60 -7.71 -8.86
C PRO A 252 64.31 -6.44 -9.67
N ASN A 253 65.31 -5.56 -9.80
CA ASN A 253 65.19 -4.29 -10.54
C ASN A 253 64.07 -3.35 -10.05
N ASN A 254 63.78 -3.36 -8.74
CA ASN A 254 62.75 -2.51 -8.12
C ASN A 254 61.34 -2.72 -8.68
N THR A 255 61.06 -3.94 -9.16
CA THR A 255 59.71 -4.36 -9.56
C THR A 255 58.85 -4.66 -8.33
N LEU A 256 57.52 -4.68 -8.48
CA LEU A 256 56.58 -5.18 -7.47
C LEU A 256 55.84 -6.40 -8.05
N PRO A 257 56.43 -7.61 -8.00
CA PRO A 257 55.91 -8.78 -8.68
C PRO A 257 54.61 -9.32 -8.09
N ALA A 258 54.03 -8.69 -7.08
CA ALA A 258 52.84 -9.14 -6.37
C ALA A 258 51.77 -8.04 -6.25
N ALA A 259 51.99 -6.86 -6.84
CA ALA A 259 51.06 -5.72 -6.72
C ALA A 259 49.65 -6.06 -7.24
N ASP A 260 49.54 -6.96 -8.21
CA ASP A 260 48.27 -7.46 -8.74
C ASP A 260 47.42 -8.21 -7.71
N LEU A 261 48.01 -8.67 -6.61
CA LEU A 261 47.29 -9.35 -5.53
C LEU A 261 46.53 -8.39 -4.60
N GLU A 262 46.84 -7.08 -4.61
CA GLU A 262 46.23 -6.11 -3.69
C GLU A 262 44.69 -6.12 -3.78
N ILE A 263 44.13 -6.37 -4.96
CA ILE A 263 42.68 -6.44 -5.22
C ILE A 263 41.94 -7.48 -4.37
N GLY A 264 42.65 -8.39 -3.70
CA GLY A 264 42.06 -9.35 -2.77
C GLY A 264 43.00 -9.66 -1.62
N TRP A 265 43.76 -8.67 -1.14
CA TRP A 265 44.67 -8.84 -0.01
C TRP A 265 44.34 -7.86 1.11
N LEU A 266 44.34 -8.34 2.36
CA LEU A 266 44.17 -7.53 3.56
C LEU A 266 45.20 -7.92 4.62
N ALA A 267 45.97 -6.93 5.09
CA ALA A 267 46.81 -7.08 6.26
C ALA A 267 46.04 -6.63 7.52
N VAL A 268 46.21 -7.33 8.64
CA VAL A 268 45.45 -7.05 9.86
C VAL A 268 46.37 -6.92 11.07
N ALA A 269 46.43 -5.72 11.63
CA ALA A 269 47.13 -5.44 12.87
C ALA A 269 46.19 -5.57 14.10
N ALA A 270 46.79 -5.79 15.27
CA ALA A 270 46.10 -5.98 16.52
C ALA A 270 45.94 -4.67 17.28
N LEU A 271 44.69 -4.30 17.51
CA LEU A 271 44.31 -3.22 18.41
C LEU A 271 44.35 -3.71 19.87
N ASP A 272 44.80 -2.88 20.80
CA ASP A 272 44.62 -3.13 22.23
C ASP A 272 43.12 -3.13 22.54
N THR A 273 42.61 -4.27 22.98
CA THR A 273 41.18 -4.47 23.23
C THR A 273 40.69 -3.79 24.52
N ASP A 274 41.61 -3.48 25.43
CA ASP A 274 41.30 -2.71 26.64
C ASP A 274 41.48 -1.21 26.42
N ASN A 275 42.36 -0.81 25.49
CA ASN A 275 42.58 0.58 25.07
C ASN A 275 42.44 0.72 23.54
N PRO A 276 41.20 0.71 22.99
CA PRO A 276 40.93 0.57 21.55
C PRO A 276 41.24 1.82 20.70
N THR A 277 42.19 2.64 21.15
CA THR A 277 42.80 3.75 20.41
C THR A 277 44.29 3.54 20.17
N GLN A 278 44.85 2.41 20.61
CA GLN A 278 46.25 2.05 20.51
C GLN A 278 46.41 0.66 19.88
N LEU A 279 47.52 0.45 19.18
CA LEU A 279 47.95 -0.91 18.85
C LEU A 279 48.29 -1.68 20.13
N ALA A 280 48.04 -2.98 20.14
CA ALA A 280 48.59 -3.85 21.17
C ALA A 280 50.13 -3.79 21.11
N SER A 281 50.80 -3.87 22.26
CA SER A 281 52.27 -3.68 22.34
C SER A 281 53.08 -4.66 21.50
N TYR A 282 52.54 -5.84 21.22
CA TYR A 282 53.14 -6.85 20.36
C TYR A 282 52.77 -6.67 18.88
N SER A 283 51.78 -5.87 18.51
CA SER A 283 51.33 -5.79 17.13
C SER A 283 52.38 -5.13 16.24
N ASN A 284 52.74 -5.80 15.15
CA ASN A 284 53.38 -5.10 14.05
C ASN A 284 52.39 -4.10 13.44
N ALA A 285 52.86 -2.88 13.15
CA ALA A 285 52.09 -1.83 12.50
C ALA A 285 51.84 -2.13 11.01
N CYS A 286 50.89 -1.41 10.40
CA CYS A 286 50.55 -1.58 8.99
C CYS A 286 51.70 -1.26 8.02
N GLY A 287 52.57 -0.29 8.35
CA GLY A 287 53.78 0.04 7.60
C GLY A 287 53.56 0.20 6.10
N VAL A 288 54.37 -0.48 5.29
CA VAL A 288 54.27 -0.50 3.81
C VAL A 288 52.97 -1.09 3.27
N ALA A 289 52.15 -1.72 4.12
CA ALA A 289 50.84 -2.28 3.77
C ALA A 289 49.66 -1.34 4.08
N MET A 290 49.90 -0.08 4.49
CA MET A 290 48.84 0.82 4.95
C MET A 290 47.63 0.96 4.00
N HIS A 291 47.84 0.86 2.68
CA HIS A 291 46.77 0.97 1.66
C HIS A 291 45.89 -0.29 1.50
N TYR A 292 46.22 -1.37 2.20
CA TYR A 292 45.41 -2.59 2.26
C TYR A 292 45.44 -3.19 3.68
N CYS A 293 45.63 -2.33 4.69
CA CYS A 293 45.69 -2.73 6.09
C CYS A 293 44.60 -2.05 6.91
N LEU A 294 44.08 -2.78 7.89
CA LEU A 294 43.20 -2.25 8.94
C LEU A 294 43.47 -2.96 10.26
N VAL A 295 42.84 -2.51 11.34
CA VAL A 295 43.04 -3.09 12.68
C VAL A 295 41.76 -3.71 13.24
N ALA A 296 41.93 -4.74 14.06
CA ALA A 296 40.84 -5.34 14.83
C ALA A 296 41.34 -5.77 16.23
N PRO A 297 40.46 -5.93 17.23
CA PRO A 297 40.81 -6.35 18.58
C PRO A 297 41.76 -7.57 18.62
N GLY A 298 42.95 -7.41 19.21
CA GLY A 298 43.96 -8.47 19.28
C GLY A 298 43.85 -9.37 20.51
N LYS A 299 43.00 -9.02 21.49
CA LYS A 299 42.75 -9.83 22.68
C LYS A 299 41.29 -10.27 22.70
N VAL A 300 41.05 -11.57 22.56
CA VAL A 300 39.70 -12.14 22.38
C VAL A 300 39.52 -13.35 23.28
N ILE A 301 38.30 -13.57 23.75
CA ILE A 301 37.93 -14.75 24.53
C ILE A 301 37.26 -15.75 23.59
N THR A 302 37.63 -17.02 23.67
CA THR A 302 36.96 -18.14 22.98
C THR A 302 36.64 -19.27 23.94
N THR A 303 35.91 -20.28 23.49
CA THR A 303 35.76 -21.53 24.26
C THR A 303 36.91 -22.51 23.99
N GLY A 304 37.09 -23.48 24.89
CA GLY A 304 38.20 -24.43 24.86
C GLY A 304 38.11 -25.41 23.70
N THR A 305 39.25 -25.66 23.03
CA THR A 305 39.36 -26.48 21.81
C THR A 305 38.67 -27.84 21.86
N ASN A 306 38.63 -28.47 23.03
CA ASN A 306 38.10 -29.83 23.24
C ASN A 306 36.89 -29.86 24.18
N ASP A 307 36.19 -28.74 24.35
CA ASP A 307 35.06 -28.63 25.25
C ASP A 307 33.93 -29.60 24.87
N SER A 308 33.34 -30.23 25.90
CA SER A 308 32.11 -31.00 25.75
C SER A 308 30.91 -30.07 25.55
N PRO A 309 29.85 -30.46 24.81
CA PRO A 309 28.64 -29.65 24.62
C PRO A 309 27.99 -29.13 25.91
N THR A 310 28.25 -29.72 27.07
CA THR A 310 27.64 -29.34 28.36
C THR A 310 28.57 -28.61 29.32
N ALA A 311 29.86 -28.45 28.98
CA ALA A 311 30.88 -27.92 29.90
C ALA A 311 31.86 -26.99 29.17
N PRO A 312 31.42 -25.77 28.80
CA PRO A 312 32.29 -24.77 28.19
C PRO A 312 33.35 -24.28 29.18
N SER A 313 34.59 -24.15 28.71
CA SER A 313 35.69 -23.42 29.35
C SER A 313 35.98 -22.16 28.54
N TYR A 314 36.53 -21.11 29.16
CA TYR A 314 36.80 -19.83 28.50
C TYR A 314 38.29 -19.51 28.55
N TRP A 315 38.86 -19.17 27.39
CA TRP A 315 40.28 -18.91 27.21
C TRP A 315 40.47 -17.52 26.61
N GLU A 316 41.33 -16.71 27.23
CA GLU A 316 41.77 -15.44 26.67
C GLU A 316 42.98 -15.68 25.76
N TRP A 317 42.89 -15.21 24.52
CA TRP A 317 43.92 -15.29 23.50
C TRP A 317 44.41 -13.88 23.14
N THR A 318 45.71 -13.73 22.89
CA THR A 318 46.33 -12.48 22.44
C THR A 318 47.17 -12.70 21.18
N GLY A 319 47.14 -11.74 20.25
CA GLY A 319 47.88 -11.82 18.98
C GLY A 319 47.15 -11.20 17.80
N THR A 320 47.91 -10.77 16.79
CA THR A 320 47.39 -10.38 15.46
C THR A 320 46.62 -11.51 14.77
N SER A 321 46.94 -12.75 15.13
CA SER A 321 46.22 -13.96 14.74
C SER A 321 44.74 -13.98 15.13
N LEU A 322 44.32 -13.21 16.16
CA LEU A 322 42.93 -13.13 16.62
C LEU A 322 42.18 -11.95 15.99
N SER A 323 42.90 -10.94 15.49
CA SER A 323 42.36 -9.82 14.71
C SER A 323 41.97 -10.27 13.30
N THR A 324 42.82 -11.08 12.67
CA THR A 324 42.66 -11.63 11.31
C THR A 324 41.32 -12.35 11.06
N PRO A 325 40.85 -13.27 11.93
CA PRO A 325 39.57 -13.95 11.73
C PRO A 325 38.36 -13.01 11.86
N GLN A 326 38.50 -11.88 12.54
CA GLN A 326 37.41 -10.91 12.63
C GLN A 326 37.17 -10.23 11.28
N VAL A 327 38.26 -9.82 10.60
CA VAL A 327 38.21 -9.27 9.23
C VAL A 327 37.74 -10.34 8.24
N SER A 328 38.18 -11.59 8.41
CA SER A 328 37.72 -12.71 7.59
C SER A 328 36.21 -12.96 7.71
N GLY A 329 35.68 -12.93 8.94
CA GLY A 329 34.24 -12.99 9.17
C GLY A 329 33.50 -11.78 8.60
N ALA A 330 34.05 -10.57 8.73
CA ALA A 330 33.44 -9.37 8.19
C ALA A 330 33.32 -9.43 6.65
N ALA A 331 34.34 -9.92 5.95
CA ALA A 331 34.28 -10.17 4.50
C ALA A 331 33.13 -11.12 4.13
N ALA A 332 32.92 -12.18 4.93
CA ALA A 332 31.80 -13.09 4.73
C ALA A 332 30.43 -12.42 4.95
N LEU A 333 30.31 -11.52 5.93
CA LEU A 333 29.09 -10.74 6.15
C LEU A 333 28.81 -9.78 5.00
N VAL A 334 29.82 -9.08 4.50
CA VAL A 334 29.69 -8.18 3.34
C VAL A 334 29.27 -8.96 2.10
N TRP A 335 29.86 -10.12 1.82
CA TRP A 335 29.42 -10.96 0.69
C TRP A 335 28.02 -11.53 0.85
N GLN A 336 27.55 -11.80 2.07
CA GLN A 336 26.14 -12.16 2.27
C GLN A 336 25.23 -10.98 1.93
N ALA A 337 25.59 -9.76 2.36
CA ALA A 337 24.82 -8.55 2.07
C ALA A 337 24.84 -8.18 0.58
N PHE A 338 25.98 -8.39 -0.09
CA PHE A 338 26.22 -8.06 -1.49
C PHE A 338 26.88 -9.22 -2.25
N PRO A 339 26.14 -10.28 -2.60
CA PRO A 339 26.70 -11.49 -3.24
C PRO A 339 27.35 -11.25 -4.61
N TYR A 340 27.05 -10.10 -5.23
CA TYR A 340 27.55 -9.69 -6.54
C TYR A 340 28.83 -8.84 -6.46
N PHE A 341 29.34 -8.52 -5.26
CA PHE A 341 30.60 -7.79 -5.13
C PHE A 341 31.79 -8.65 -5.56
N SER A 342 32.72 -8.05 -6.30
CA SER A 342 34.05 -8.61 -6.49
C SER A 342 34.81 -8.65 -5.16
N ASN A 343 35.87 -9.45 -5.08
CA ASN A 343 36.80 -9.41 -3.94
C ASN A 343 37.33 -8.00 -3.69
N ASP A 344 37.68 -7.27 -4.75
CA ASP A 344 38.18 -5.91 -4.61
C ASP A 344 37.12 -4.98 -4.01
N LEU A 345 35.87 -5.07 -4.46
CA LEU A 345 34.81 -4.22 -3.88
C LEU A 345 34.51 -4.59 -2.43
N VAL A 346 34.63 -5.86 -2.02
CA VAL A 346 34.54 -6.25 -0.61
C VAL A 346 35.72 -5.69 0.19
N ARG A 347 36.94 -5.81 -0.33
CA ARG A 347 38.15 -5.22 0.28
C ARG A 347 37.99 -3.71 0.48
N GLN A 348 37.63 -3.00 -0.58
CA GLN A 348 37.37 -1.56 -0.57
C GLN A 348 36.24 -1.18 0.40
N THR A 349 35.17 -1.99 0.48
CA THR A 349 34.07 -1.76 1.42
C THR A 349 34.55 -1.87 2.87
N LEU A 350 35.34 -2.90 3.20
CA LEU A 350 35.90 -3.07 4.55
C LEU A 350 36.86 -1.93 4.92
N LEU A 351 37.75 -1.53 4.01
CA LEU A 351 38.69 -0.44 4.23
C LEU A 351 37.98 0.91 4.32
N GLY A 352 37.10 1.22 3.36
CA GLY A 352 36.39 2.50 3.28
C GLY A 352 35.35 2.73 4.39
N THR A 353 34.94 1.68 5.09
CA THR A 353 34.00 1.78 6.23
C THR A 353 34.68 1.74 7.59
N ALA A 354 35.98 1.45 7.65
CA ALA A 354 36.74 1.43 8.88
C ALA A 354 36.65 2.77 9.63
N THR A 355 36.70 2.69 10.95
CA THR A 355 36.75 3.85 11.84
C THR A 355 38.18 4.36 11.89
N ASP A 356 38.43 5.52 11.31
CA ASP A 356 39.73 6.18 11.27
C ASP A 356 40.34 6.34 12.68
N LEU A 357 41.63 6.01 12.83
CA LEU A 357 42.37 6.03 14.09
C LEU A 357 43.78 6.60 13.85
N GLY A 358 44.31 7.33 14.83
CA GLY A 358 45.65 7.91 14.71
C GLY A 358 45.66 9.21 13.90
N ALA A 359 46.53 9.29 12.89
CA ALA A 359 46.58 10.42 11.98
C ALA A 359 45.36 10.38 11.03
N ALA A 360 44.82 11.54 10.65
CA ALA A 360 43.64 11.57 9.79
C ALA A 360 43.90 10.93 8.42
N GLY A 361 43.05 9.99 8.01
CA GLY A 361 43.18 9.25 6.77
C GLY A 361 44.11 8.04 6.89
N VAL A 362 44.51 7.47 5.75
CA VAL A 362 45.32 6.24 5.74
C VAL A 362 46.71 6.51 6.30
N ASP A 363 47.13 5.75 7.30
CA ASP A 363 48.39 5.98 8.02
C ASP A 363 49.20 4.68 8.23
N PRO A 364 50.54 4.75 8.44
CA PRO A 364 51.38 3.56 8.60
C PRO A 364 51.19 2.81 9.92
N VAL A 365 50.47 3.34 10.90
CA VAL A 365 50.21 2.68 12.18
C VAL A 365 48.94 1.84 12.08
N PHE A 366 47.80 2.46 11.73
CA PHE A 366 46.48 1.80 11.74
C PHE A 366 45.93 1.48 10.34
N GLY A 367 46.61 1.88 9.27
CA GLY A 367 46.11 1.69 7.91
C GLY A 367 44.84 2.51 7.71
N TYR A 368 43.73 1.86 7.40
CA TYR A 368 42.41 2.50 7.31
C TYR A 368 41.70 2.67 8.66
N GLY A 369 42.28 2.16 9.76
CA GLY A 369 41.69 2.24 11.09
C GLY A 369 40.97 0.97 11.53
N LEU A 370 40.10 1.08 12.52
CA LEU A 370 39.41 -0.05 13.15
C LEU A 370 38.28 -0.60 12.28
N LEU A 371 38.26 -1.92 12.07
CA LEU A 371 37.18 -2.66 11.42
C LEU A 371 35.80 -2.21 11.93
N ASN A 372 34.90 -1.84 11.01
CA ASN A 372 33.52 -1.49 11.32
C ASN A 372 32.53 -2.31 10.48
N VAL A 373 32.17 -3.47 11.02
CA VAL A 373 31.30 -4.45 10.38
C VAL A 373 29.88 -3.89 10.16
N GLY A 374 29.35 -3.16 11.15
CA GLY A 374 28.02 -2.57 11.09
C GLY A 374 27.88 -1.57 9.93
N LYS A 375 28.93 -0.78 9.65
CA LYS A 375 28.98 0.05 8.44
C LYS A 375 29.22 -0.77 7.18
N ALA A 376 30.11 -1.75 7.20
CA ALA A 376 30.47 -2.54 6.02
C ALA A 376 29.27 -3.26 5.38
N VAL A 377 28.34 -3.80 6.18
CA VAL A 377 27.13 -4.48 5.65
C VAL A 377 26.10 -3.51 5.05
N ASN A 378 26.30 -2.20 5.18
CA ASN A 378 25.46 -1.17 4.54
C ASN A 378 25.98 -0.74 3.16
N GLY A 379 27.06 -1.35 2.66
CA GLY A 379 27.65 -1.08 1.34
C GLY A 379 28.91 -0.20 1.43
N PRO A 380 29.47 0.23 0.29
CA PRO A 380 30.64 1.10 0.26
C PRO A 380 30.36 2.42 0.98
N ALA A 381 31.35 3.00 1.64
CA ALA A 381 31.30 4.38 2.15
C ALA A 381 32.27 5.32 1.41
N ARG A 382 33.16 4.75 0.59
CA ARG A 382 34.14 5.49 -0.21
C ARG A 382 34.32 4.85 -1.58
N LEU A 383 34.61 5.66 -2.58
CA LEU A 383 34.98 5.29 -3.94
C LEU A 383 36.38 5.84 -4.27
N ASP A 384 37.34 5.62 -3.37
CA ASP A 384 38.70 6.17 -3.45
C ASP A 384 39.58 5.42 -4.49
N TRP A 385 39.12 4.25 -4.96
CA TRP A 385 39.86 3.35 -5.86
C TRP A 385 39.38 3.41 -7.32
N GLY A 386 38.65 4.46 -7.68
CA GLY A 386 38.10 4.66 -9.03
C GLY A 386 36.65 4.19 -9.18
N ASP A 387 36.21 4.07 -10.43
CA ASP A 387 34.82 3.75 -10.76
C ASP A 387 34.44 2.33 -10.34
N VAL A 388 33.35 2.20 -9.60
CA VAL A 388 32.79 0.92 -9.18
C VAL A 388 31.74 0.45 -10.18
N ALA A 389 31.91 -0.76 -10.71
CA ALA A 389 30.94 -1.39 -11.61
C ALA A 389 30.23 -2.57 -10.92
N VAL A 390 28.89 -2.57 -10.96
CA VAL A 390 28.06 -3.63 -10.35
C VAL A 390 26.97 -4.10 -11.31
N SER A 391 26.68 -5.41 -11.27
CA SER A 391 25.67 -6.06 -12.11
C SER A 391 24.86 -7.07 -11.30
N PHE A 392 23.53 -6.93 -11.28
CA PHE A 392 22.61 -7.85 -10.62
C PHE A 392 21.16 -7.62 -11.09
N ASP A 393 20.30 -8.63 -10.89
CA ASP A 393 18.90 -8.63 -11.35
C ASP A 393 17.85 -8.40 -10.24
N GLY A 394 18.26 -8.43 -8.97
CA GLY A 394 17.39 -8.17 -7.80
C GLY A 394 17.40 -6.72 -7.32
N THR A 395 17.06 -6.50 -6.06
CA THR A 395 17.19 -5.19 -5.39
C THR A 395 18.38 -5.21 -4.44
N SER A 396 19.16 -4.14 -4.43
CA SER A 396 20.24 -3.93 -3.45
C SER A 396 20.24 -2.48 -2.98
N THR A 397 20.51 -2.28 -1.68
CA THR A 397 20.52 -0.94 -1.07
C THR A 397 21.89 -0.65 -0.49
N TRP A 398 22.48 0.49 -0.85
CA TRP A 398 23.65 1.06 -0.21
C TRP A 398 23.20 2.24 0.66
N SER A 399 23.41 2.10 1.97
CA SER A 399 22.87 3.04 2.97
C SER A 399 23.90 3.95 3.59
N ASN A 400 25.19 3.69 3.36
CA ASN A 400 26.25 4.60 3.80
C ASN A 400 26.22 5.91 2.99
N ALA A 401 26.72 6.97 3.60
CA ALA A 401 27.11 8.19 2.87
C ALA A 401 28.38 7.89 2.10
N ILE A 402 28.30 7.91 0.76
CA ILE A 402 29.42 7.56 -0.12
C ILE A 402 30.17 8.81 -0.56
N SER A 403 31.46 8.88 -0.28
CA SER A 403 32.38 9.94 -0.76
C SER A 403 33.45 9.39 -1.71
N GLY A 404 34.32 10.26 -2.23
CA GLY A 404 35.48 9.88 -3.06
C GLY A 404 35.34 10.30 -4.52
N ASP A 405 36.42 10.16 -5.29
CA ASP A 405 36.48 10.65 -6.66
C ASP A 405 35.86 9.69 -7.69
N GLY A 406 35.69 8.41 -7.33
CA GLY A 406 35.13 7.38 -8.20
C GLY A 406 33.63 7.52 -8.46
N GLY A 407 33.19 6.98 -9.59
CA GLY A 407 31.78 6.90 -10.01
C GLY A 407 31.16 5.52 -9.80
N ILE A 408 29.90 5.39 -10.21
CA ILE A 408 29.13 4.14 -10.09
C ILE A 408 28.61 3.74 -11.46
N THR A 409 28.91 2.53 -11.92
CA THR A 409 28.30 1.92 -13.11
C THR A 409 27.38 0.77 -12.70
N LYS A 410 26.06 0.94 -12.92
CA LYS A 410 25.04 -0.06 -12.66
C LYS A 410 24.59 -0.73 -13.96
N SER A 411 24.66 -2.07 -13.99
CA SER A 411 24.18 -2.94 -15.08
C SER A 411 23.34 -4.11 -14.52
N GLY A 412 22.80 -4.97 -15.37
CA GLY A 412 21.79 -5.98 -14.99
C GLY A 412 20.40 -5.38 -14.76
N ALA A 413 19.37 -6.22 -14.77
CA ALA A 413 17.97 -5.78 -14.75
C ALA A 413 17.50 -5.20 -13.40
N GLY A 414 18.30 -5.39 -12.34
CA GLY A 414 17.96 -5.08 -10.96
C GLY A 414 17.97 -3.59 -10.62
N THR A 415 17.57 -3.27 -9.39
CA THR A 415 17.50 -1.90 -8.84
C THR A 415 18.53 -1.67 -7.75
N LEU A 416 19.39 -0.67 -7.92
CA LEU A 416 20.30 -0.18 -6.89
C LEU A 416 19.67 1.02 -6.18
N SER A 417 19.42 0.92 -4.88
CA SER A 417 18.98 2.05 -4.06
C SER A 417 20.15 2.69 -3.34
N LEU A 418 20.35 3.99 -3.53
CA LEU A 418 21.31 4.80 -2.78
C LEU A 418 20.53 5.62 -1.77
N SER A 419 20.52 5.19 -0.50
CA SER A 419 19.69 5.81 0.53
C SER A 419 20.44 6.81 1.41
N GLY A 420 21.78 6.72 1.45
CA GLY A 420 22.65 7.65 2.17
C GLY A 420 22.81 9.02 1.48
N GLN A 421 23.38 9.98 2.22
CA GLN A 421 23.73 11.30 1.70
C GLN A 421 25.09 11.20 0.98
N ASN A 422 25.04 11.02 -0.33
CA ASN A 422 26.23 10.80 -1.13
C ASN A 422 26.92 12.11 -1.52
N SER A 423 28.25 12.09 -1.65
CA SER A 423 29.09 13.22 -2.05
C SER A 423 30.24 12.82 -2.99
N TYR A 424 30.22 11.60 -3.54
CA TYR A 424 31.21 11.17 -4.53
C TYR A 424 31.16 12.01 -5.80
N LEU A 425 32.31 12.23 -6.43
CA LEU A 425 32.43 13.17 -7.56
C LEU A 425 32.30 12.49 -8.93
N GLY A 426 32.60 11.19 -9.01
CA GLY A 426 32.58 10.46 -10.26
C GLY A 426 31.18 10.26 -10.84
N GLN A 427 31.12 9.91 -12.12
CA GLN A 427 29.86 9.82 -12.86
C GLN A 427 29.02 8.61 -12.44
N THR A 428 27.71 8.80 -12.31
CA THR A 428 26.75 7.69 -12.20
C THR A 428 26.28 7.23 -13.59
N ARG A 429 26.50 5.97 -13.93
CA ARG A 429 26.13 5.35 -15.21
C ARG A 429 25.10 4.25 -14.97
N VAL A 430 23.86 4.48 -15.39
CA VAL A 430 22.82 3.46 -15.37
C VAL A 430 22.77 2.82 -16.76
N SER A 431 23.50 1.72 -16.94
CA SER A 431 23.59 1.01 -18.21
C SER A 431 22.41 0.07 -18.43
N GLN A 432 21.89 -0.55 -17.36
CA GLN A 432 20.69 -1.39 -17.36
C GLN A 432 20.01 -1.34 -15.98
N GLY A 433 18.72 -1.73 -15.93
CA GLY A 433 17.94 -1.76 -14.69
C GLY A 433 17.65 -0.36 -14.17
N ALA A 434 17.70 -0.17 -12.85
CA ALA A 434 17.41 1.12 -12.24
C ALA A 434 18.38 1.54 -11.14
N VAL A 435 18.56 2.85 -10.98
CA VAL A 435 19.13 3.49 -9.79
C VAL A 435 18.06 4.35 -9.13
N LEU A 436 17.88 4.19 -7.82
CA LEU A 436 16.94 4.93 -7.00
C LEU A 436 17.71 5.68 -5.89
N SER A 437 17.95 6.97 -6.08
CA SER A 437 18.65 7.81 -5.11
C SER A 437 17.66 8.59 -4.24
N SER A 438 17.78 8.50 -2.91
CA SER A 438 16.95 9.27 -1.97
C SER A 438 17.24 10.78 -2.03
N GLY A 439 18.47 11.15 -2.38
CA GLY A 439 18.93 12.53 -2.56
C GLY A 439 19.40 12.82 -3.98
N ALA A 440 20.18 13.88 -4.12
CA ALA A 440 20.82 14.25 -5.38
C ALA A 440 21.86 13.21 -5.82
N ILE A 441 22.10 13.12 -7.12
CA ILE A 441 23.32 12.50 -7.67
C ILE A 441 24.42 13.57 -7.64
N PRO A 442 25.52 13.38 -6.89
CA PRO A 442 26.45 14.49 -6.66
C PRO A 442 27.31 14.82 -7.89
N GLY A 443 27.72 13.79 -8.66
CA GLY A 443 28.44 13.96 -9.91
C GLY A 443 27.52 14.06 -11.14
N SER A 444 28.13 13.95 -12.33
CA SER A 444 27.38 13.80 -13.60
C SER A 444 26.60 12.47 -13.63
N ALA A 445 25.61 12.35 -14.51
CA ALA A 445 24.81 11.14 -14.68
C ALA A 445 24.56 10.78 -16.14
N SER A 446 24.50 9.48 -16.45
CA SER A 446 24.09 8.95 -17.75
C SER A 446 23.15 7.76 -17.59
N VAL A 447 22.08 7.73 -18.37
CA VAL A 447 21.05 6.67 -18.35
C VAL A 447 20.90 6.11 -19.75
N ALA A 448 21.21 4.83 -19.93
CA ALA A 448 21.11 4.16 -21.22
C ALA A 448 19.64 3.82 -21.59
N ALA A 449 19.42 3.49 -22.87
CA ALA A 449 18.12 3.05 -23.35
C ALA A 449 17.60 1.83 -22.57
N GLY A 450 16.33 1.90 -22.14
CA GLY A 450 15.70 0.87 -21.29
C GLY A 450 16.10 0.90 -19.82
N ALA A 451 17.08 1.72 -19.42
CA ALA A 451 17.47 1.93 -18.03
C ALA A 451 16.71 3.11 -17.39
N ARG A 452 16.72 3.17 -16.06
CA ARG A 452 16.00 4.19 -15.30
C ARG A 452 16.83 4.81 -14.18
N LEU A 453 16.82 6.14 -14.10
CA LEU A 453 17.28 6.88 -12.93
C LEU A 453 16.09 7.55 -12.27
N ASN A 454 15.92 7.33 -10.98
CA ASN A 454 15.01 8.09 -10.17
C ASN A 454 15.77 8.73 -9.01
N THR A 455 15.74 10.06 -8.93
CA THR A 455 16.46 10.83 -7.91
C THR A 455 15.51 11.70 -7.10
N GLY A 456 15.70 11.70 -5.78
CA GLY A 456 15.05 12.60 -4.84
C GLY A 456 15.64 14.02 -4.83
N GLY A 457 16.64 14.31 -5.67
CA GLY A 457 17.24 15.63 -5.80
C GLY A 457 17.78 15.89 -7.18
N GLY A 458 18.85 16.68 -7.26
CA GLY A 458 19.41 17.16 -8.51
C GLY A 458 20.49 16.24 -9.07
N VAL A 459 21.19 16.74 -10.09
CA VAL A 459 22.43 16.16 -10.60
C VAL A 459 23.49 17.26 -10.54
N GLY A 460 24.56 17.07 -9.76
CA GLY A 460 25.63 18.08 -9.59
C GLY A 460 26.57 18.21 -10.79
N GLY A 461 26.21 17.65 -11.94
CA GLY A 461 26.96 17.76 -13.19
C GLY A 461 26.04 17.63 -14.41
N ALA A 462 26.59 17.23 -15.55
CA ALA A 462 25.80 17.02 -16.76
C ALA A 462 24.95 15.75 -16.66
N LEU A 463 23.74 15.78 -17.22
CA LEU A 463 22.83 14.63 -17.29
C LEU A 463 22.55 14.25 -18.74
N ARG A 464 22.95 13.03 -19.13
CA ARG A 464 22.56 12.41 -20.40
C ARG A 464 21.47 11.35 -20.17
N ASN A 465 20.29 11.57 -20.76
CA ASN A 465 19.16 10.65 -20.71
C ASN A 465 18.89 10.01 -22.08
N ASP A 466 19.25 8.74 -22.23
CA ASP A 466 18.84 7.87 -23.33
C ASP A 466 17.74 6.87 -22.92
N GLY A 467 17.33 6.87 -21.64
CA GLY A 467 16.34 5.97 -21.05
C GLY A 467 15.19 6.72 -20.38
N THR A 468 14.95 6.47 -19.09
CA THR A 468 13.95 7.21 -18.30
C THR A 468 14.58 7.88 -17.09
N VAL A 469 14.33 9.18 -16.92
CA VAL A 469 14.72 9.94 -15.71
C VAL A 469 13.47 10.45 -15.01
N ALA A 470 13.41 10.29 -13.69
CA ALA A 470 12.37 10.85 -12.84
C ALA A 470 12.99 11.64 -11.67
N PHE A 471 12.38 12.78 -11.35
CA PHE A 471 12.71 13.60 -10.18
C PHE A 471 11.58 13.50 -9.15
N THR A 472 11.71 12.63 -8.15
CA THR A 472 10.62 12.34 -7.19
C THR A 472 10.71 13.07 -5.86
N GLY A 473 11.76 13.87 -5.63
CA GLY A 473 11.91 14.64 -4.40
C GLY A 473 11.21 16.01 -4.39
N ALA A 474 11.31 16.68 -3.24
CA ALA A 474 10.70 17.99 -3.02
C ALA A 474 11.22 19.07 -3.99
N ALA A 475 10.34 20.04 -4.28
CA ALA A 475 10.52 21.17 -5.19
C ALA A 475 11.95 21.74 -5.31
N GLY A 476 12.56 22.12 -4.18
CA GLY A 476 13.84 22.85 -4.15
C GLY A 476 15.08 22.05 -4.60
N ALA A 477 14.94 20.76 -4.89
CA ALA A 477 16.07 19.89 -5.19
C ALA A 477 16.21 19.53 -6.70
N ARG A 478 15.37 20.04 -7.60
CA ARG A 478 15.38 19.65 -9.04
C ARG A 478 16.31 20.53 -9.88
N ARG A 479 17.61 20.44 -9.65
CA ARG A 479 18.63 21.21 -10.39
C ARG A 479 19.64 20.28 -11.07
N ILE A 480 20.00 20.60 -12.30
CA ILE A 480 21.13 20.01 -13.04
C ILE A 480 22.17 21.12 -13.17
N GLU A 481 23.33 20.96 -12.53
CA GLU A 481 24.38 22.00 -12.51
C GLU A 481 25.16 22.09 -13.85
N GLY A 482 24.99 21.09 -14.74
CA GLY A 482 25.55 21.10 -16.09
C GLY A 482 24.50 21.11 -17.20
N ASP A 483 24.87 20.60 -18.37
CA ASP A 483 23.96 20.43 -19.51
C ASP A 483 22.99 19.26 -19.28
N PHE A 484 21.76 19.39 -19.77
CA PHE A 484 20.79 18.31 -19.85
C PHE A 484 20.62 17.89 -21.31
N THR A 485 20.80 16.61 -21.62
CA THR A 485 20.57 16.07 -22.96
C THR A 485 19.64 14.87 -22.90
N GLN A 486 18.47 14.98 -23.53
CA GLN A 486 17.51 13.89 -23.69
C GLN A 486 17.43 13.46 -25.15
N SER A 487 17.65 12.18 -25.44
CA SER A 487 17.53 11.66 -26.81
C SER A 487 16.09 11.38 -27.22
N SER A 488 15.89 11.10 -28.52
CA SER A 488 14.56 10.94 -29.12
C SER A 488 13.77 9.72 -28.61
N GLY A 489 14.43 8.69 -28.10
CA GLY A 489 13.79 7.51 -27.50
C GLY A 489 13.58 7.61 -25.99
N ALA A 490 14.06 8.67 -25.36
CA ALA A 490 14.08 8.82 -23.92
C ALA A 490 12.83 9.50 -23.36
N THR A 491 12.61 9.35 -22.06
CA THR A 491 11.48 9.94 -21.33
C THR A 491 11.96 10.72 -20.12
N LEU A 492 11.48 11.96 -19.98
CA LEU A 492 11.54 12.73 -18.74
C LEU A 492 10.21 12.57 -18.02
N GLU A 493 10.23 12.00 -16.82
CA GLU A 493 9.09 11.95 -15.94
C GLU A 493 9.08 13.15 -14.99
N PHE A 494 7.99 13.91 -15.02
CA PHE A 494 7.85 15.19 -14.33
C PHE A 494 6.59 15.25 -13.49
N GLN A 495 6.68 15.91 -12.33
CA GLN A 495 5.53 16.24 -11.50
C GLN A 495 5.36 17.76 -11.47
N ILE A 496 4.15 18.25 -11.78
CA ILE A 496 3.84 19.68 -11.88
C ILE A 496 4.05 20.40 -10.54
N GLY A 497 4.43 21.67 -10.60
CA GLY A 497 4.54 22.58 -9.44
C GLY A 497 5.96 23.07 -9.15
N THR A 498 7.00 22.45 -9.72
CA THR A 498 8.36 23.01 -9.67
C THR A 498 9.18 22.61 -10.90
N PRO A 499 9.70 23.58 -11.66
CA PRO A 499 10.48 23.30 -12.86
C PRO A 499 11.79 22.59 -12.53
N LEU A 500 12.27 21.80 -13.47
CA LEU A 500 13.65 21.35 -13.53
C LEU A 500 14.54 22.54 -13.93
N GLN A 501 15.41 22.97 -13.02
CA GLN A 501 16.43 23.98 -13.32
C GLN A 501 17.63 23.31 -13.98
N VAL A 502 18.11 23.86 -15.09
CA VAL A 502 19.30 23.41 -15.81
C VAL A 502 20.22 24.60 -15.96
N ASP A 503 21.38 24.57 -15.30
CA ASP A 503 22.31 25.70 -15.34
C ASP A 503 22.96 25.86 -16.72
N GLY A 504 23.12 24.74 -17.45
CA GLY A 504 23.62 24.69 -18.82
C GLY A 504 22.53 24.77 -19.90
N THR A 505 22.83 24.16 -21.05
CA THR A 505 21.90 24.00 -22.18
C THR A 505 21.04 22.74 -21.99
N ALA A 506 19.73 22.87 -22.22
CA ALA A 506 18.80 21.75 -22.28
C ALA A 506 18.53 21.35 -23.75
N ASN A 507 19.12 20.23 -24.18
CA ASN A 507 18.86 19.59 -25.47
C ASN A 507 17.70 18.61 -25.32
N LEU A 508 16.52 18.97 -25.81
CA LEU A 508 15.27 18.24 -25.62
C LEU A 508 14.94 17.36 -26.83
N GLY A 509 14.55 16.12 -26.54
CA GLY A 509 14.03 15.14 -27.48
C GLY A 509 13.10 14.16 -26.76
N GLY A 510 12.45 13.27 -27.50
CA GLY A 510 11.65 12.19 -26.92
C GLY A 510 10.44 12.69 -26.13
N MET A 511 10.01 11.94 -25.12
CA MET A 511 8.74 12.17 -24.45
C MET A 511 8.89 12.94 -23.13
N LEU A 512 7.96 13.86 -22.87
CA LEU A 512 7.68 14.34 -21.51
C LEU A 512 6.48 13.57 -20.96
N LYS A 513 6.63 12.96 -19.79
CA LYS A 513 5.56 12.25 -19.11
C LYS A 513 5.21 12.91 -17.78
N VAL A 514 3.99 13.39 -17.65
CA VAL A 514 3.48 14.00 -16.42
C VAL A 514 2.96 12.91 -15.49
N MET A 515 3.65 12.69 -14.38
CA MET A 515 3.33 11.64 -13.39
C MET A 515 2.20 12.04 -12.42
N GLY A 516 1.87 13.34 -12.36
CA GLY A 516 0.79 13.87 -11.53
C GLY A 516 0.77 15.41 -11.53
N MET A 517 -0.32 15.98 -11.03
CA MET A 517 -0.47 17.42 -10.84
C MET A 517 -0.31 17.78 -9.36
N ALA A 518 0.34 18.90 -9.02
CA ALA A 518 0.30 19.43 -7.66
C ALA A 518 -1.15 19.72 -7.23
N SER A 519 -1.44 19.59 -5.93
CA SER A 519 -2.76 19.93 -5.37
C SER A 519 -3.04 21.42 -5.58
N GLY A 520 -4.27 21.76 -5.98
CA GLY A 520 -4.69 23.14 -6.23
C GLY A 520 -5.74 23.28 -7.33
N TYR A 521 -6.31 24.47 -7.43
CA TYR A 521 -7.29 24.87 -8.43
C TYR A 521 -6.60 25.32 -9.73
N VAL A 522 -6.98 24.74 -10.89
CA VAL A 522 -6.34 25.03 -12.19
C VAL A 522 -7.35 25.74 -13.11
N ARG A 523 -7.09 27.01 -13.43
CA ARG A 523 -7.94 27.83 -14.32
C ARG A 523 -7.42 27.87 -15.76
N SER A 524 -6.16 28.26 -15.89
CA SER A 524 -5.37 28.36 -17.11
C SER A 524 -3.95 28.59 -16.64
N ALA A 525 -3.18 27.52 -16.46
CA ALA A 525 -1.84 27.59 -15.90
C ALA A 525 -0.83 27.29 -16.98
N ARG A 526 0.10 28.22 -17.19
CA ARG A 526 1.37 27.91 -17.83
C ARG A 526 2.30 27.40 -16.76
N GLU A 527 2.65 26.12 -16.85
CA GLU A 527 3.53 25.45 -15.90
C GLU A 527 4.90 25.22 -16.54
N THR A 528 5.92 25.93 -16.07
CA THR A 528 7.29 25.67 -16.52
C THR A 528 7.74 24.29 -16.06
N VAL A 529 8.19 23.48 -17.02
CA VAL A 529 8.69 22.12 -16.80
C VAL A 529 10.21 22.12 -16.73
N VAL A 530 10.86 22.83 -17.65
CA VAL A 530 12.31 22.99 -17.72
C VAL A 530 12.61 24.48 -17.84
N ASP A 531 13.51 24.97 -17.00
CA ASP A 531 14.06 26.32 -17.06
C ASP A 531 15.58 26.20 -17.19
N ALA A 532 16.13 26.67 -18.30
CA ALA A 532 17.51 26.47 -18.70
C ALA A 532 18.16 27.75 -19.22
N SER A 533 19.50 27.81 -19.18
CA SER A 533 20.23 28.93 -19.80
C SER A 533 19.98 29.03 -21.31
N ALA A 534 19.76 27.89 -21.97
CA ALA A 534 19.30 27.81 -23.36
C ALA A 534 18.55 26.50 -23.60
N ILE A 535 17.55 26.52 -24.48
CA ILE A 535 16.86 25.32 -24.97
C ILE A 535 17.17 25.08 -26.44
N ASN A 536 17.48 23.82 -26.76
CA ASN A 536 17.62 23.32 -28.12
C ASN A 536 16.70 22.10 -28.32
N GLY A 537 15.96 22.06 -29.43
CA GLY A 537 15.00 21.00 -29.72
C GLY A 537 13.69 21.11 -28.92
N THR A 538 12.88 20.05 -28.99
CA THR A 538 11.55 19.97 -28.36
C THR A 538 11.26 18.53 -27.93
N PHE A 539 10.42 18.35 -26.91
CA PHE A 539 9.80 17.04 -26.68
C PHE A 539 8.91 16.66 -27.88
N SER A 540 9.08 15.44 -28.40
CA SER A 540 8.30 14.91 -29.52
C SER A 540 6.89 14.46 -29.14
N GLY A 541 6.61 14.34 -27.83
CA GLY A 541 5.29 13.96 -27.33
C GLY A 541 5.10 14.30 -25.85
N LEU A 542 3.83 14.46 -25.49
CA LEU A 542 3.37 14.62 -24.11
C LEU A 542 2.47 13.44 -23.75
N SER A 543 2.80 12.75 -22.66
CA SER A 543 1.88 11.82 -22.01
C SER A 543 1.53 12.37 -20.63
N SER A 544 0.27 12.41 -20.27
CA SER A 544 -0.18 12.72 -18.92
C SER A 544 -1.04 11.59 -18.36
N ALA A 545 -1.31 11.59 -17.06
CA ALA A 545 -2.43 10.83 -16.52
C ALA A 545 -3.72 11.21 -17.28
N SER A 546 -4.63 10.23 -17.43
CA SER A 546 -5.94 10.46 -18.04
C SER A 546 -6.67 11.60 -17.32
N ASN A 547 -7.29 12.50 -18.08
CA ASN A 547 -8.10 13.60 -17.55
C ASN A 547 -9.31 13.82 -18.47
N VAL A 548 -10.44 14.22 -17.91
CA VAL A 548 -11.69 14.52 -18.63
C VAL A 548 -11.90 16.03 -18.85
N PHE A 549 -11.48 16.87 -17.91
CA PHE A 549 -11.82 18.31 -17.88
C PHE A 549 -10.63 19.25 -18.09
N LEU A 550 -9.40 18.73 -18.16
CA LEU A 550 -8.21 19.51 -18.48
C LEU A 550 -7.54 18.97 -19.75
N GLN A 551 -7.03 19.89 -20.55
CA GLN A 551 -6.17 19.62 -21.69
C GLN A 551 -4.82 20.30 -21.48
N ALA A 552 -3.73 19.60 -21.77
CA ALA A 552 -2.38 20.15 -21.71
C ALA A 552 -1.74 20.15 -23.09
N SER A 553 -1.02 21.22 -23.41
CA SER A 553 -0.22 21.35 -24.62
C SER A 553 1.21 21.79 -24.30
N LEU A 554 2.17 21.34 -25.09
CA LEU A 554 3.58 21.71 -24.92
C LEU A 554 3.87 23.03 -25.63
N GLY A 555 4.57 23.93 -24.94
CA GLY A 555 5.14 25.14 -25.51
C GLY A 555 6.61 25.31 -25.13
N PHE A 556 7.33 26.11 -25.94
CA PHE A 556 8.76 26.31 -25.81
C PHE A 556 9.13 27.79 -26.02
N SER A 557 10.18 28.24 -25.36
CA SER A 557 10.88 29.50 -25.58
C SER A 557 12.38 29.25 -25.71
N SER A 558 13.20 30.31 -25.81
CA SER A 558 14.67 30.17 -25.85
C SER A 558 15.27 29.60 -24.56
N THR A 559 14.55 29.66 -23.44
CA THR A 559 15.04 29.25 -22.11
C THR A 559 14.08 28.32 -21.37
N GLN A 560 12.82 28.17 -21.80
CA GLN A 560 11.80 27.43 -21.06
C GLN A 560 11.01 26.45 -21.91
N ALA A 561 10.79 25.25 -21.39
CA ALA A 561 9.76 24.33 -21.85
C ALA A 561 8.63 24.34 -20.83
N TYR A 562 7.39 24.51 -21.27
CA TYR A 562 6.24 24.69 -20.40
C TYR A 562 5.02 23.93 -20.92
N LEU A 563 4.07 23.67 -20.01
CA LEU A 563 2.76 23.12 -20.31
C LEU A 563 1.73 24.23 -20.21
N ASP A 564 1.01 24.49 -21.30
CA ASP A 564 -0.20 25.31 -21.25
C ASP A 564 -1.38 24.38 -20.94
N ILE A 565 -1.93 24.51 -19.73
CA ILE A 565 -3.04 23.69 -19.21
C ILE A 565 -4.32 24.51 -19.28
N THR A 566 -5.27 24.07 -20.08
CA THR A 566 -6.57 24.72 -20.28
C THR A 566 -7.70 23.87 -19.73
N ARG A 567 -8.64 24.50 -19.01
CA ARG A 567 -9.89 23.87 -18.61
C ARG A 567 -10.85 23.75 -19.81
N LEU A 568 -11.43 22.58 -20.01
CA LEU A 568 -12.51 22.34 -20.97
C LEU A 568 -13.85 22.80 -20.40
N ASP A 569 -14.78 23.18 -21.28
CA ASP A 569 -16.17 23.52 -20.90
C ASP A 569 -16.89 22.27 -20.36
N ILE A 570 -17.30 22.30 -19.09
CA ILE A 570 -17.82 21.12 -18.39
C ILE A 570 -19.20 20.77 -18.93
N THR A 571 -20.03 21.77 -19.24
CA THR A 571 -21.38 21.61 -19.80
C THR A 571 -21.34 20.96 -21.19
N ALA A 572 -20.46 21.42 -22.08
CA ALA A 572 -20.27 20.86 -23.41
C ALA A 572 -19.71 19.43 -23.32
N THR A 573 -18.76 19.20 -22.40
CA THR A 573 -18.19 17.86 -22.16
C THR A 573 -19.26 16.88 -21.67
N ALA A 574 -20.07 17.27 -20.68
CA ALA A 574 -21.18 16.46 -20.18
C ALA A 574 -22.21 16.15 -21.27
N SER A 575 -22.51 17.12 -22.14
CA SER A 575 -23.43 16.96 -23.26
C SER A 575 -22.88 16.00 -24.32
N ALA A 576 -21.60 16.13 -24.68
CA ALA A 576 -20.93 15.24 -25.63
C ALA A 576 -20.83 13.79 -25.11
N MET A 577 -20.77 13.61 -23.80
CA MET A 577 -20.81 12.30 -23.14
C MET A 577 -22.23 11.69 -23.04
N GLY A 578 -23.26 12.40 -23.50
CA GLY A 578 -24.65 11.91 -23.48
C GLY A 578 -25.26 11.81 -22.08
N MET A 579 -24.82 12.65 -21.14
CA MET A 579 -25.31 12.62 -19.75
C MET A 579 -26.78 13.09 -19.62
N SER A 580 -27.41 12.75 -18.48
CA SER A 580 -28.78 13.17 -18.18
C SER A 580 -28.93 14.69 -18.08
N ALA A 581 -30.15 15.21 -18.30
CA ALA A 581 -30.43 16.64 -18.13
C ALA A 581 -30.12 17.16 -16.71
N ALA A 582 -30.24 16.30 -15.69
CA ALA A 582 -29.89 16.64 -14.32
C ALA A 582 -28.36 16.80 -14.14
N SER A 583 -27.58 15.92 -14.75
CA SER A 583 -26.11 16.00 -14.76
C SER A 583 -25.61 17.20 -15.58
N VAL A 584 -26.25 17.53 -16.71
CA VAL A 584 -25.93 18.73 -17.49
C VAL A 584 -26.28 20.01 -16.72
N GLY A 585 -27.41 20.04 -15.99
CA GLY A 585 -27.74 21.13 -15.09
C GLY A 585 -26.74 21.29 -13.94
N ALA A 586 -26.17 20.18 -13.44
CA ALA A 586 -25.06 20.21 -12.50
C ALA A 586 -23.79 20.79 -13.13
N ALA A 587 -23.45 20.38 -14.35
CA ALA A 587 -22.30 20.89 -15.09
C ALA A 587 -22.37 22.41 -15.29
N GLN A 588 -23.55 22.94 -15.64
CA GLN A 588 -23.78 24.39 -15.74
C GLN A 588 -23.52 25.13 -14.43
N ARG A 589 -23.98 24.56 -13.29
CA ARG A 589 -23.68 25.12 -11.96
C ARG A 589 -22.18 25.09 -11.66
N VAL A 590 -21.51 24.00 -12.00
CA VAL A 590 -20.06 23.89 -11.81
C VAL A 590 -19.35 24.92 -12.69
N ASP A 591 -19.65 25.06 -13.97
CA ASP A 591 -19.06 26.09 -14.83
C ASP A 591 -19.27 27.51 -14.28
N ALA A 592 -20.48 27.82 -13.79
CA ALA A 592 -20.77 29.10 -13.14
C ALA A 592 -19.96 29.30 -11.85
N ALA A 593 -19.84 28.26 -11.02
CA ALA A 593 -19.03 28.27 -9.80
C ALA A 593 -17.55 28.50 -10.10
N LEU A 594 -17.02 27.78 -11.08
CA LEU A 594 -15.65 27.94 -11.52
C LEU A 594 -15.40 29.33 -12.10
N THR A 595 -16.34 29.88 -12.87
CA THR A 595 -16.26 31.26 -13.39
C THR A 595 -16.25 32.32 -12.27
N GLN A 596 -16.95 32.07 -11.17
CA GLN A 596 -16.92 32.97 -10.01
C GLN A 596 -15.62 32.81 -9.19
N LEU A 597 -15.13 31.58 -8.97
CA LEU A 597 -13.82 31.33 -8.34
C LEU A 597 -12.68 31.98 -9.14
N ASP A 598 -12.80 31.92 -10.46
CA ASP A 598 -11.92 32.56 -11.43
C ASP A 598 -11.90 34.10 -11.27
N ALA A 599 -13.04 34.73 -10.96
CA ALA A 599 -13.16 36.17 -10.78
C ALA A 599 -12.71 36.68 -9.40
N GLN A 600 -12.49 35.78 -8.42
CA GLN A 600 -12.15 36.13 -7.04
C GLN A 600 -10.80 35.52 -6.60
N PRO A 601 -9.66 36.21 -6.87
CA PRO A 601 -8.32 35.68 -6.57
C PRO A 601 -8.10 35.28 -5.10
N GLN A 602 -8.75 35.97 -4.16
CA GLN A 602 -8.66 35.69 -2.72
C GLN A 602 -9.37 34.39 -2.29
N ALA A 603 -10.34 33.88 -3.08
CA ALA A 603 -11.09 32.66 -2.78
C ALA A 603 -10.41 31.39 -3.31
N GLN A 604 -9.34 31.53 -4.11
CA GLN A 604 -8.66 30.44 -4.82
C GLN A 604 -7.76 29.57 -3.93
N SER A 605 -7.51 29.98 -2.68
CA SER A 605 -6.78 29.21 -1.66
C SER A 605 -7.69 28.54 -0.61
N GLY A 606 -9.02 28.73 -0.72
CA GLY A 606 -10.00 28.17 0.22
C GLY A 606 -10.29 26.69 0.00
N ALA A 607 -10.92 26.05 0.99
CA ALA A 607 -11.27 24.63 0.94
C ALA A 607 -12.12 24.24 -0.29
N MET A 608 -13.02 25.13 -0.74
CA MET A 608 -13.82 24.93 -1.96
C MET A 608 -12.94 24.89 -3.22
N ALA A 609 -11.95 25.76 -3.35
CA ALA A 609 -11.05 25.79 -4.50
C ALA A 609 -10.17 24.53 -4.57
N SER A 610 -9.72 24.03 -3.42
CA SER A 610 -9.01 22.74 -3.35
C SER A 610 -9.85 21.60 -3.92
N LEU A 611 -11.11 21.49 -3.46
CA LEU A 611 -12.07 20.47 -3.89
C LEU A 611 -12.52 20.65 -5.36
N ALA A 612 -12.58 21.89 -5.84
CA ALA A 612 -12.76 22.19 -7.27
C ALA A 612 -11.58 21.66 -8.10
N GLY A 613 -10.36 21.77 -7.58
CA GLY A 613 -9.16 21.16 -8.16
C GLY A 613 -9.25 19.64 -8.24
N ASP A 614 -9.78 18.98 -7.20
CA ASP A 614 -10.00 17.52 -7.20
C ASP A 614 -11.02 17.10 -8.27
N PHE A 615 -12.12 17.84 -8.42
CA PHE A 615 -13.09 17.64 -9.50
C PHE A 615 -12.44 17.76 -10.88
N LEU A 616 -11.61 18.79 -11.13
CA LEU A 616 -10.95 19.00 -12.42
C LEU A 616 -9.88 17.94 -12.75
N ARG A 617 -9.37 17.22 -11.74
CA ARG A 617 -8.40 16.13 -11.93
C ARG A 617 -9.04 14.77 -12.18
N THR A 618 -10.35 14.71 -12.40
CA THR A 618 -11.07 13.46 -12.65
C THR A 618 -10.49 12.71 -13.84
N SER A 619 -10.12 11.45 -13.62
CA SER A 619 -9.29 10.66 -14.55
C SER A 619 -10.08 9.82 -15.56
N SER A 620 -11.39 9.64 -15.36
CA SER A 620 -12.23 8.81 -16.22
C SER A 620 -13.61 9.41 -16.47
N SER A 621 -14.19 9.09 -17.64
CA SER A 621 -15.56 9.45 -18.01
C SER A 621 -16.60 8.95 -17.00
N ALA A 622 -16.37 7.77 -16.43
CA ALA A 622 -17.25 7.19 -15.40
C ALA A 622 -17.22 7.98 -14.09
N ALA A 623 -16.02 8.35 -13.61
CA ALA A 623 -15.89 9.20 -12.42
C ALA A 623 -16.48 10.60 -12.66
N ALA A 624 -16.29 11.18 -13.85
CA ALA A 624 -16.86 12.47 -14.22
C ALA A 624 -18.40 12.45 -14.23
N ALA A 625 -18.99 11.39 -14.81
CA ALA A 625 -20.43 11.17 -14.80
C ALA A 625 -20.95 11.04 -13.36
N ARG A 626 -20.27 10.26 -12.50
CA ARG A 626 -20.63 10.09 -11.09
C ARG A 626 -20.58 11.40 -10.32
N SER A 627 -19.52 12.19 -10.49
CA SER A 627 -19.38 13.51 -9.86
C SER A 627 -20.52 14.44 -10.24
N LEU A 628 -20.78 14.62 -11.54
CA LEU A 628 -21.85 15.50 -12.03
C LEU A 628 -23.23 15.01 -11.63
N GLU A 629 -23.47 13.70 -11.65
CA GLU A 629 -24.72 13.11 -11.16
C GLU A 629 -24.92 13.37 -9.67
N SER A 630 -23.86 13.23 -8.85
CA SER A 630 -23.94 13.51 -7.42
C SER A 630 -24.23 14.98 -7.12
N LEU A 631 -23.75 15.90 -7.94
CA LEU A 631 -23.97 17.35 -7.82
C LEU A 631 -25.33 17.82 -8.40
N SER A 632 -26.12 16.91 -8.99
CA SER A 632 -27.36 17.26 -9.69
C SER A 632 -28.52 17.67 -8.78
N GLY A 633 -28.53 17.19 -7.54
CA GLY A 633 -29.66 17.35 -6.62
C GLY A 633 -30.81 16.36 -6.86
N ARG A 634 -30.60 15.31 -7.66
CA ARG A 634 -31.65 14.33 -8.04
C ARG A 634 -32.39 13.72 -6.85
N ALA A 635 -31.73 13.50 -5.72
CA ALA A 635 -32.37 12.93 -4.53
C ALA A 635 -33.43 13.86 -3.92
N HIS A 636 -33.28 15.20 -4.03
CA HIS A 636 -34.32 16.14 -3.63
C HIS A 636 -35.55 16.05 -4.53
N ALA A 637 -35.35 15.92 -5.84
CA ALA A 637 -36.44 15.75 -6.81
C ALA A 637 -37.17 14.41 -6.64
N ALA A 638 -36.42 13.33 -6.44
CA ALA A 638 -36.94 12.00 -6.16
C ALA A 638 -37.83 11.98 -4.90
N ALA A 639 -37.40 12.66 -3.85
CA ALA A 639 -38.15 12.70 -2.61
C ALA A 639 -39.48 13.48 -2.76
N ASP A 640 -39.57 14.49 -3.64
CA ASP A 640 -40.86 15.11 -3.98
C ASP A 640 -41.80 14.12 -4.71
N GLY A 641 -41.24 13.21 -5.52
CA GLY A 641 -41.96 12.08 -6.11
C GLY A 641 -42.56 11.15 -5.05
N VAL A 642 -41.78 10.80 -4.02
CA VAL A 642 -42.24 9.98 -2.86
C VAL A 642 -43.44 10.61 -2.18
N THR A 643 -43.42 11.93 -1.97
CA THR A 643 -44.58 12.63 -1.41
C THR A 643 -45.83 12.46 -2.26
N LEU A 644 -45.74 12.62 -3.57
CA LEU A 644 -46.89 12.47 -4.45
C LEU A 644 -47.40 11.02 -4.51
N ASP A 645 -46.52 10.04 -4.53
CA ASP A 645 -46.92 8.62 -4.58
C ASP A 645 -47.59 8.17 -3.25
N LEU A 646 -47.18 8.74 -2.11
CA LEU A 646 -47.85 8.51 -0.81
C LEU A 646 -49.25 9.15 -0.75
N LEU A 647 -49.42 10.34 -1.37
CA LEU A 647 -50.75 10.95 -1.53
C LEU A 647 -51.68 10.04 -2.38
N ASP A 648 -51.14 9.46 -3.45
CA ASP A 648 -51.86 8.50 -4.31
C ASP A 648 -52.23 7.22 -3.56
N LEU A 649 -51.30 6.66 -2.76
CA LEU A 649 -51.55 5.49 -1.92
C LEU A 649 -52.68 5.75 -0.92
N ARG A 650 -52.64 6.90 -0.25
CA ARG A 650 -53.68 7.30 0.71
C ARG A 650 -55.04 7.47 0.05
N ARG A 651 -55.09 8.15 -1.11
CA ARG A 651 -56.33 8.34 -1.89
C ARG A 651 -57.00 6.99 -2.19
N ARG A 652 -56.21 6.02 -2.67
CA ARG A 652 -56.70 4.67 -2.99
C ARG A 652 -57.13 3.88 -1.75
N ALA A 653 -56.41 4.01 -0.63
CA ALA A 653 -56.79 3.37 0.63
C ALA A 653 -58.17 3.85 1.11
N LEU A 654 -58.43 5.16 1.08
CA LEU A 654 -59.74 5.71 1.44
C LEU A 654 -60.83 5.30 0.44
N ALA A 655 -60.54 5.34 -0.87
CA ALA A 655 -61.50 4.91 -1.89
C ALA A 655 -61.90 3.45 -1.74
N ALA A 656 -60.96 2.57 -1.38
CA ALA A 656 -61.23 1.17 -1.09
C ALA A 656 -62.12 0.99 0.15
N HIS A 657 -61.85 1.72 1.25
CA HIS A 657 -62.68 1.70 2.46
C HIS A 657 -64.15 2.06 2.16
N VAL A 658 -64.37 3.16 1.45
CA VAL A 658 -65.70 3.61 1.06
C VAL A 658 -66.40 2.61 0.12
N ALA A 659 -65.66 2.01 -0.82
CA ALA A 659 -66.18 1.02 -1.75
C ALA A 659 -66.55 -0.33 -1.09
N GLN A 660 -65.97 -0.66 0.07
CA GLN A 660 -66.34 -1.88 0.81
C GLN A 660 -67.57 -1.69 1.72
N GLY A 661 -67.90 -0.45 2.09
CA GLY A 661 -69.12 -0.09 2.82
C GLY A 661 -69.02 -0.36 4.33
N GLY A 662 -68.79 0.70 5.11
CA GLY A 662 -68.85 0.67 6.58
C GLY A 662 -70.27 0.46 7.11
N ALA A 663 -70.41 -0.27 8.20
CA ALA A 663 -71.70 -0.71 8.76
C ALA A 663 -72.22 0.29 9.81
N GLY A 664 -72.48 1.54 9.41
CA GLY A 664 -72.95 2.57 10.34
C GLY A 664 -71.80 3.43 10.89
N ALA A 665 -72.05 4.18 11.98
CA ALA A 665 -71.09 5.13 12.54
C ALA A 665 -69.91 4.41 13.21
N ASP A 666 -69.01 3.89 12.38
CA ASP A 666 -67.91 3.01 12.78
C ASP A 666 -66.57 3.77 12.70
N GLY A 667 -65.75 3.61 13.75
CA GLY A 667 -64.35 4.02 13.69
C GLY A 667 -63.56 3.02 12.84
N TRP A 668 -62.61 3.49 12.04
CA TRP A 668 -61.75 2.62 11.25
C TRP A 668 -60.27 2.95 11.42
N TYR A 669 -59.44 1.92 11.29
CA TYR A 669 -57.99 2.01 11.32
C TYR A 669 -57.41 1.16 10.20
N GLN A 670 -56.36 1.66 9.52
CA GLN A 670 -55.60 0.93 8.53
C GLN A 670 -54.10 1.19 8.70
N ALA A 671 -53.32 0.14 8.88
CA ALA A 671 -51.85 0.20 8.85
C ALA A 671 -51.30 -0.07 7.44
N PHE A 672 -50.16 0.53 7.14
CA PHE A 672 -49.34 0.31 5.95
C PHE A 672 -47.97 -0.21 6.38
N ASP A 673 -47.51 -1.30 5.79
CA ASP A 673 -46.13 -1.76 5.88
C ASP A 673 -45.69 -2.25 4.50
N GLY A 674 -44.52 -1.81 4.06
CA GLY A 674 -43.89 -2.21 2.81
C GLY A 674 -42.37 -2.21 2.97
N ARG A 675 -41.72 -3.32 2.64
CA ARG A 675 -40.26 -3.47 2.71
C ARG A 675 -39.65 -3.52 1.33
N GLN A 676 -38.53 -2.82 1.15
CA GLN A 676 -37.87 -2.67 -0.15
C GLN A 676 -38.88 -2.36 -1.28
N ALA A 677 -39.86 -1.51 -1.00
CA ALA A 677 -40.73 -0.99 -2.04
C ALA A 677 -39.83 -0.20 -3.00
N SER A 678 -39.48 -0.82 -4.12
CA SER A 678 -38.92 -0.09 -5.25
C SER A 678 -40.05 0.79 -5.75
N GLY A 679 -39.87 2.13 -5.69
CA GLY A 679 -40.62 2.95 -6.63
C GLY A 679 -41.78 3.81 -6.21
N LEU A 680 -41.68 4.46 -5.05
CA LEU A 680 -42.41 5.69 -4.82
C LEU A 680 -41.62 6.89 -5.38
N GLY A 681 -40.98 6.77 -6.56
CA GLY A 681 -40.08 7.82 -7.08
C GLY A 681 -38.76 7.97 -6.31
N ALA A 682 -38.45 7.07 -5.38
CA ALA A 682 -37.16 6.98 -4.73
C ALA A 682 -36.07 6.47 -5.69
N THR A 683 -34.82 6.89 -5.47
CA THR A 683 -33.67 6.54 -6.33
C THR A 683 -33.13 5.12 -6.07
N ALA A 684 -33.64 4.47 -5.03
CA ALA A 684 -33.44 3.07 -4.65
C ALA A 684 -34.69 2.55 -3.90
N GLY A 685 -34.66 1.30 -3.42
CA GLY A 685 -35.76 0.75 -2.61
C GLY A 685 -36.00 1.56 -1.32
N LEU A 686 -37.24 1.59 -0.84
CA LEU A 686 -37.60 2.26 0.41
C LEU A 686 -38.39 1.32 1.32
N ASP A 687 -38.25 1.53 2.62
CA ASP A 687 -39.14 0.94 3.63
C ASP A 687 -40.22 1.96 3.97
N LEU A 688 -41.48 1.55 3.86
CA LEU A 688 -42.67 2.33 4.17
C LEU A 688 -43.33 1.73 5.41
N SER A 689 -43.63 2.57 6.38
CA SER A 689 -44.52 2.24 7.50
C SER A 689 -45.48 3.39 7.74
N GLY A 690 -46.72 3.10 8.11
CA GLY A 690 -47.67 4.17 8.37
C GLY A 690 -49.01 3.67 8.83
N TRP A 691 -49.90 4.60 9.09
CA TRP A 691 -51.27 4.31 9.46
C TRP A 691 -52.18 5.48 9.07
N ILE A 692 -53.45 5.15 8.88
CA ILE A 692 -54.53 6.11 8.76
C ILE A 692 -55.69 5.62 9.63
N SER A 693 -56.34 6.54 10.31
CA SER A 693 -57.52 6.26 11.11
C SER A 693 -58.57 7.32 10.83
N GLY A 694 -59.82 6.90 10.76
CA GLY A 694 -60.92 7.81 10.54
C GLY A 694 -62.19 7.39 11.25
N GLN A 695 -63.17 8.28 11.16
CA GLN A 695 -64.49 8.07 11.72
C GLN A 695 -65.53 8.40 10.65
N ASP A 696 -66.44 7.45 10.42
CA ASP A 696 -67.57 7.62 9.51
C ASP A 696 -68.82 8.10 10.26
N VAL A 697 -69.55 9.00 9.63
CA VAL A 697 -70.86 9.50 10.08
C VAL A 697 -71.84 9.35 8.93
N THR A 698 -72.88 8.55 9.14
CA THR A 698 -73.99 8.43 8.18
C THR A 698 -74.86 9.68 8.27
N LEU A 699 -74.96 10.44 7.18
CA LEU A 699 -75.76 11.66 7.12
C LEU A 699 -77.21 11.38 6.71
N ALA A 700 -77.40 10.47 5.77
CA ALA A 700 -78.67 10.03 5.20
C ALA A 700 -78.48 8.65 4.56
N PRO A 701 -79.55 7.92 4.17
CA PRO A 701 -79.40 6.67 3.44
C PRO A 701 -78.47 6.83 2.23
N GLY A 702 -77.37 6.07 2.22
CA GLY A 702 -76.36 6.12 1.17
C GLY A 702 -75.42 7.34 1.22
N TRP A 703 -75.48 8.22 2.21
CA TRP A 703 -74.54 9.34 2.36
C TRP A 703 -73.69 9.18 3.63
N THR A 704 -72.37 9.21 3.47
CA THR A 704 -71.39 9.12 4.55
C THR A 704 -70.44 10.30 4.49
N SER A 705 -70.24 10.98 5.62
CA SER A 705 -69.15 11.96 5.79
C SER A 705 -68.15 11.39 6.79
N GLY A 706 -66.88 11.73 6.65
CA GLY A 706 -65.88 11.31 7.63
C GLY A 706 -64.67 12.21 7.71
N LEU A 707 -63.97 12.07 8.82
CA LEU A 707 -62.67 12.69 9.07
C LEU A 707 -61.65 11.59 9.26
N ALA A 708 -60.46 11.75 8.69
CA ALA A 708 -59.35 10.85 8.87
C ALA A 708 -58.05 11.62 9.13
N VAL A 709 -57.20 11.02 9.96
CA VAL A 709 -55.85 11.47 10.27
C VAL A 709 -54.88 10.34 10.00
N GLY A 710 -53.70 10.67 9.50
CA GLY A 710 -52.73 9.63 9.18
C GLY A 710 -51.30 10.12 9.22
N GLN A 711 -50.40 9.15 9.38
CA GLN A 711 -48.96 9.33 9.34
C GLN A 711 -48.33 8.28 8.43
N MET A 712 -47.38 8.69 7.59
CA MET A 712 -46.56 7.79 6.79
C MET A 712 -45.09 8.16 7.00
N ASP A 713 -44.28 7.16 7.29
CA ASP A 713 -42.83 7.25 7.44
C ASP A 713 -42.18 6.44 6.32
N THR A 714 -41.22 7.03 5.64
CA THR A 714 -40.38 6.34 4.65
C THR A 714 -38.92 6.48 4.99
N ASN A 715 -38.17 5.41 4.75
CA ASN A 715 -36.71 5.39 4.87
C ASN A 715 -36.15 4.77 3.59
N SER A 716 -35.45 5.56 2.78
CA SER A 716 -34.84 5.06 1.55
C SER A 716 -33.53 4.33 1.85
N VAL A 717 -33.34 3.20 1.17
CA VAL A 717 -32.08 2.47 1.13
C VAL A 717 -31.06 3.31 0.37
N ARG A 718 -29.78 3.19 0.74
CA ARG A 718 -28.70 3.86 0.01
C ARG A 718 -28.67 3.41 -1.45
N ASP A 719 -28.71 4.38 -2.36
CA ASP A 719 -28.58 4.11 -3.79
C ASP A 719 -27.11 3.94 -4.23
N THR A 720 -26.87 3.85 -5.54
CA THR A 720 -25.54 3.66 -6.13
C THR A 720 -24.58 4.82 -5.88
N LEU A 721 -25.09 6.03 -5.59
CA LEU A 721 -24.31 7.18 -5.15
C LEU A 721 -24.22 7.26 -3.61
N GLY A 722 -24.87 6.36 -2.88
CA GLY A 722 -24.88 6.36 -1.42
C GLY A 722 -25.88 7.35 -0.81
N ASP A 723 -26.80 7.90 -1.60
CA ASP A 723 -27.83 8.83 -1.13
C ASP A 723 -28.92 8.07 -0.35
N ALA A 724 -29.36 8.64 0.78
CA ALA A 724 -30.42 8.09 1.62
C ALA A 724 -31.27 9.22 2.21
N GLY A 725 -32.52 8.93 2.53
CA GLY A 725 -33.46 9.91 3.04
C GLY A 725 -34.51 9.31 3.95
N GLN A 726 -34.98 10.12 4.89
CA GLN A 726 -36.12 9.83 5.75
C GLN A 726 -37.17 10.91 5.54
N ASP A 727 -38.40 10.49 5.29
CA ASP A 727 -39.54 11.40 5.14
C ASP A 727 -40.67 10.97 6.07
N ARG A 728 -41.21 11.91 6.84
CA ARG A 728 -42.39 11.73 7.67
C ARG A 728 -43.48 12.68 7.22
N GLN A 729 -44.63 12.12 6.88
CA GLN A 729 -45.79 12.84 6.38
C GLN A 729 -46.96 12.67 7.33
N THR A 730 -47.52 13.77 7.81
CA THR A 730 -48.73 13.79 8.65
C THR A 730 -49.82 14.57 7.94
N HIS A 731 -51.05 14.07 7.98
CA HIS A 731 -52.17 14.73 7.31
C HIS A 731 -53.47 14.58 8.07
N VAL A 732 -54.38 15.51 7.78
CA VAL A 732 -55.79 15.48 8.15
C VAL A 732 -56.60 15.63 6.88
N GLN A 733 -57.62 14.80 6.72
CA GLN A 733 -58.49 14.82 5.55
C GLN A 733 -59.95 14.64 5.95
N ALA A 734 -60.83 15.26 5.18
CA ALA A 734 -62.26 15.08 5.26
C ALA A 734 -62.75 14.47 3.94
N TYR A 735 -63.79 13.67 4.02
CA TYR A 735 -64.39 13.06 2.83
C TYR A 735 -65.91 12.98 2.93
N LEU A 736 -66.53 13.01 1.76
CA LEU A 736 -67.96 12.85 1.56
C LEU A 736 -68.15 11.77 0.50
N ALA A 737 -68.91 10.74 0.85
CA ALA A 737 -69.23 9.62 -0.02
C ALA A 737 -70.75 9.50 -0.19
N HIS A 738 -71.17 9.23 -1.42
CA HIS A 738 -72.52 8.77 -1.72
C HIS A 738 -72.45 7.37 -2.32
N ARG A 739 -73.28 6.44 -1.84
CA ARG A 739 -73.39 5.07 -2.33
C ARG A 739 -74.86 4.69 -2.50
N GLY A 740 -75.28 4.53 -3.75
CA GLY A 740 -76.61 4.06 -4.13
C GLY A 740 -76.56 2.71 -4.85
N GLN A 741 -77.70 2.26 -5.35
CA GLN A 741 -77.77 1.01 -6.14
C GLN A 741 -77.11 1.14 -7.53
N ALA A 742 -77.05 2.36 -8.08
CA ALA A 742 -76.53 2.62 -9.43
C ALA A 742 -75.04 3.00 -9.47
N GLY A 743 -74.39 3.23 -8.32
CA GLY A 743 -73.02 3.74 -8.28
C GLY A 743 -72.59 4.31 -6.94
N TYR A 744 -71.35 4.78 -6.89
CA TYR A 744 -70.82 5.60 -5.80
C TYR A 744 -70.12 6.84 -6.32
N ALA A 745 -70.04 7.86 -5.46
CA ALA A 745 -69.22 9.05 -5.65
C ALA A 745 -68.47 9.33 -4.34
N LEU A 746 -67.22 9.76 -4.44
CA LEU A 746 -66.34 10.11 -3.33
C LEU A 746 -65.66 11.43 -3.64
N ALA A 747 -65.77 12.38 -2.73
CA ALA A 747 -64.94 13.58 -2.71
C ALA A 747 -64.10 13.58 -1.41
N GLN A 748 -62.82 13.89 -1.53
CA GLN A 748 -61.92 14.00 -0.38
C GLN A 748 -61.03 15.23 -0.53
N PHE A 749 -60.77 15.92 0.57
CA PHE A 749 -59.87 17.05 0.64
C PHE A 749 -59.06 16.99 1.93
N GLY A 750 -57.83 17.49 1.89
CA GLY A 750 -57.04 17.56 3.10
C GLY A 750 -55.77 18.36 2.97
N VAL A 751 -55.13 18.49 4.12
CA VAL A 751 -53.90 19.24 4.32
C VAL A 751 -52.97 18.43 5.19
N GLY A 752 -51.69 18.67 5.05
CA GLY A 752 -50.69 18.00 5.86
C GLY A 752 -49.32 18.63 5.73
N GLN A 753 -48.37 18.03 6.43
CA GLN A 753 -46.98 18.46 6.45
C GLN A 753 -46.07 17.27 6.19
N PHE A 754 -44.92 17.52 5.59
CA PHE A 754 -43.85 16.56 5.46
C PHE A 754 -42.56 17.12 6.05
N ARG A 755 -41.78 16.25 6.70
CA ARG A 755 -40.45 16.56 7.21
C ARG A 755 -39.45 15.61 6.59
N ARG A 756 -38.37 16.17 6.04
CA ARG A 756 -37.35 15.41 5.33
C ARG A 756 -35.97 15.60 5.95
N ASP A 757 -35.28 14.48 6.18
CA ASP A 757 -33.84 14.42 6.43
C ASP A 757 -33.20 13.68 5.25
N LEU A 758 -32.33 14.36 4.51
CA LEU A 758 -31.65 13.81 3.34
C LEU A 758 -30.15 13.82 3.55
N ARG A 759 -29.50 12.69 3.29
CA ARG A 759 -28.04 12.53 3.33
C ARG A 759 -27.56 12.05 1.97
N ARG A 760 -26.60 12.76 1.39
CA ARG A 760 -26.08 12.51 0.05
C ARG A 760 -24.56 12.37 0.08
N SER A 761 -24.01 11.67 -0.91
CA SER A 761 -22.55 11.66 -1.12
C SER A 761 -22.23 12.47 -2.35
N VAL A 762 -21.49 13.57 -2.17
CA VAL A 762 -20.96 14.40 -3.25
C VAL A 762 -19.59 13.86 -3.65
N TYR A 763 -19.43 13.50 -4.92
CA TYR A 763 -18.17 13.00 -5.46
C TYR A 763 -17.43 14.12 -6.19
N LEU A 764 -16.18 14.38 -5.81
CA LEU A 764 -15.30 15.36 -6.46
C LEU A 764 -14.01 14.64 -6.86
N GLY A 765 -13.93 14.19 -8.11
CA GLY A 765 -12.94 13.20 -8.52
C GLY A 765 -13.24 11.82 -7.90
N ASP A 766 -12.22 11.17 -7.36
CA ASP A 766 -12.36 9.86 -6.71
C ASP A 766 -12.77 9.96 -5.22
N ALA A 767 -12.80 11.16 -4.65
CA ALA A 767 -13.15 11.40 -3.26
C ALA A 767 -14.67 11.61 -3.06
N ALA A 768 -15.20 11.06 -1.97
CA ALA A 768 -16.61 11.20 -1.59
C ALA A 768 -16.75 12.04 -0.31
N TYR A 769 -17.66 13.00 -0.33
CA TYR A 769 -17.94 13.90 0.78
C TYR A 769 -19.41 13.79 1.17
N GLY A 770 -19.68 13.58 2.45
CA GLY A 770 -21.05 13.57 2.96
C GLY A 770 -21.63 14.99 2.97
N VAL A 771 -22.87 15.11 2.51
CA VAL A 771 -23.70 16.30 2.74
C VAL A 771 -25.06 15.92 3.30
N ASP A 772 -25.64 16.79 4.12
CA ASP A 772 -26.97 16.57 4.70
C ASP A 772 -27.83 17.83 4.69
N ALA A 773 -29.14 17.65 4.52
CA ALA A 773 -30.13 18.72 4.60
C ALA A 773 -31.37 18.25 5.35
N ARG A 774 -31.93 19.16 6.15
CA ARG A 774 -33.24 19.00 6.80
C ARG A 774 -34.15 20.15 6.39
N TYR A 775 -35.35 19.82 5.96
CA TYR A 775 -36.36 20.81 5.61
C TYR A 775 -37.77 20.23 5.73
N ASP A 776 -38.73 21.11 5.98
CA ASP A 776 -40.15 20.78 6.08
C ASP A 776 -40.91 21.30 4.84
N GLY A 777 -42.20 21.00 4.79
CA GLY A 777 -43.11 21.57 3.82
C GLY A 777 -44.56 21.21 4.09
N GLU A 778 -45.45 21.87 3.36
CA GLU A 778 -46.89 21.65 3.42
C GLU A 778 -47.39 20.95 2.16
N MET A 779 -48.36 20.07 2.34
CA MET A 779 -49.09 19.41 1.26
C MET A 779 -50.58 19.71 1.36
N ARG A 780 -51.20 20.01 0.22
CA ARG A 780 -52.64 20.19 0.06
C ARG A 780 -53.12 19.31 -1.06
N PHE A 781 -54.23 18.63 -0.86
CA PHE A 781 -54.71 17.66 -1.83
C PHE A 781 -56.24 17.64 -1.87
N ALA A 782 -56.78 17.37 -3.04
CA ALA A 782 -58.20 17.19 -3.26
C ALA A 782 -58.41 16.16 -4.37
N SER A 783 -59.32 15.22 -4.18
CA SER A 783 -59.71 14.30 -5.24
C SER A 783 -61.19 14.00 -5.24
N MET A 784 -61.69 13.68 -6.43
CA MET A 784 -63.04 13.22 -6.68
C MET A 784 -63.00 11.96 -7.52
N GLU A 785 -63.84 10.98 -7.18
CA GLU A 785 -63.96 9.71 -7.87
C GLU A 785 -65.43 9.31 -7.96
N ALA A 786 -65.86 8.76 -9.09
CA ALA A 786 -67.18 8.18 -9.26
C ALA A 786 -67.07 6.84 -9.99
N GLY A 787 -67.83 5.84 -9.55
CA GLY A 787 -67.76 4.49 -10.11
C GLY A 787 -69.10 3.77 -10.12
N VAL A 788 -69.23 2.81 -11.03
CA VAL A 788 -70.46 2.05 -11.28
C VAL A 788 -70.20 0.55 -11.08
N PRO A 789 -70.71 -0.08 -10.00
CA PRO A 789 -70.47 -1.50 -9.76
C PRO A 789 -71.35 -2.37 -10.67
N LEU A 790 -70.72 -3.21 -11.47
CA LEU A 790 -71.36 -4.15 -12.38
C LEU A 790 -71.18 -5.58 -11.86
N ARG A 791 -72.27 -6.27 -11.54
CA ARG A 791 -72.21 -7.68 -11.15
C ARG A 791 -71.98 -8.55 -12.38
N THR A 792 -70.90 -9.33 -12.38
CA THR A 792 -70.53 -10.24 -13.46
C THR A 792 -70.35 -11.67 -12.91
N GLY A 793 -70.23 -12.67 -13.79
CA GLY A 793 -69.88 -14.04 -13.38
C GLY A 793 -68.47 -14.17 -12.75
N LEU A 794 -67.63 -13.14 -12.88
CA LEU A 794 -66.29 -13.08 -12.32
C LEU A 794 -66.22 -12.35 -10.96
N GLY A 795 -67.32 -11.75 -10.50
CA GLY A 795 -67.35 -10.87 -9.33
C GLY A 795 -67.97 -9.50 -9.65
N THR A 796 -67.80 -8.54 -8.74
CA THR A 796 -68.22 -7.14 -8.96
C THR A 796 -67.11 -6.40 -9.67
N LEU A 797 -67.38 -5.94 -10.89
CA LEU A 797 -66.47 -5.13 -11.70
C LEU A 797 -66.92 -3.67 -11.65
N THR A 798 -66.07 -2.76 -11.20
CA THR A 798 -66.37 -1.36 -10.97
C THR A 798 -65.44 -0.47 -11.80
N PRO A 799 -65.83 -0.09 -13.03
CA PRO A 799 -65.20 1.04 -13.72
C PRO A 799 -65.41 2.33 -12.91
N TYR A 800 -64.37 3.16 -12.86
CA TYR A 800 -64.40 4.45 -12.19
C TYR A 800 -63.60 5.51 -12.95
N VAL A 801 -64.00 6.77 -12.78
CA VAL A 801 -63.29 7.94 -13.28
C VAL A 801 -63.15 8.95 -12.16
N GLY A 802 -62.12 9.78 -12.24
CA GLY A 802 -61.85 10.77 -11.21
C GLY A 802 -60.91 11.87 -11.64
N ALA A 803 -60.70 12.80 -10.72
CA ALA A 803 -59.69 13.84 -10.82
C ALA A 803 -58.99 14.01 -9.48
N ASP A 804 -57.70 14.35 -9.55
CA ASP A 804 -56.85 14.59 -8.39
C ASP A 804 -56.07 15.89 -8.57
N TYR A 805 -55.91 16.62 -7.47
CA TYR A 805 -55.08 17.81 -7.39
C TYR A 805 -54.20 17.71 -6.15
N ALA A 806 -52.89 17.94 -6.34
CA ALA A 806 -51.91 18.00 -5.27
C ALA A 806 -51.06 19.27 -5.39
N SER A 807 -50.78 19.90 -4.25
CA SER A 807 -49.99 21.12 -4.11
C SER A 807 -48.98 20.93 -3.00
N LEU A 808 -47.71 21.24 -3.27
CA LEU A 808 -46.59 21.13 -2.34
C LEU A 808 -45.96 22.51 -2.15
N ALA A 809 -46.04 23.06 -0.94
CA ALA A 809 -45.22 24.21 -0.54
C ALA A 809 -43.98 23.65 0.16
N ARG A 810 -42.81 23.89 -0.40
CA ARG A 810 -41.56 23.28 0.04
C ARG A 810 -40.66 24.38 0.59
N ASP A 811 -40.18 24.23 1.82
CA ASP A 811 -39.32 25.23 2.43
C ASP A 811 -37.95 25.28 1.75
N ALA A 812 -37.20 26.34 2.07
CA ALA A 812 -35.82 26.48 1.67
C ALA A 812 -34.96 25.40 2.35
N PHE A 813 -33.89 24.97 1.68
CA PHE A 813 -32.91 24.07 2.29
C PHE A 813 -31.48 24.55 2.00
N SER A 814 -30.56 24.13 2.84
CA SER A 814 -29.12 24.32 2.65
C SER A 814 -28.41 23.08 3.17
N GLU A 815 -27.73 22.37 2.27
CA GLU A 815 -26.91 21.23 2.63
C GLU A 815 -25.67 21.67 3.45
N GLN A 816 -25.24 20.85 4.41
CA GLN A 816 -24.01 21.06 5.17
C GLN A 816 -22.94 20.08 4.69
N GLY A 817 -21.68 20.52 4.56
CA GLY A 817 -20.55 19.67 4.16
C GLY A 817 -19.95 19.98 2.79
N ALA A 818 -19.08 19.07 2.31
CA ALA A 818 -18.37 19.15 1.02
C ALA A 818 -17.71 20.51 0.70
N ALA A 819 -17.18 21.20 1.72
CA ALA A 819 -16.53 22.51 1.62
C ALA A 819 -17.28 23.56 0.76
N GLY A 820 -18.61 23.54 0.78
CA GLY A 820 -19.44 24.50 0.04
C GLY A 820 -20.01 23.98 -1.28
N PHE A 821 -19.67 22.76 -1.73
CA PHE A 821 -20.34 22.10 -2.87
C PHE A 821 -21.70 21.46 -2.53
N GLY A 822 -22.15 21.54 -1.27
CA GLY A 822 -23.55 21.26 -0.93
C GLY A 822 -24.49 22.23 -1.65
N LEU A 823 -25.73 21.81 -1.90
CA LEU A 823 -26.77 22.57 -2.56
C LEU A 823 -27.59 23.39 -1.56
N ALA A 824 -27.95 24.61 -1.94
CA ALA A 824 -28.95 25.42 -1.26
C ALA A 824 -30.02 25.88 -2.25
N ALA A 825 -31.27 25.89 -1.82
CA ALA A 825 -32.39 26.32 -2.64
C ALA A 825 -33.40 27.13 -1.82
N ALA A 826 -34.02 28.13 -2.45
CA ALA A 826 -35.08 28.90 -1.83
C ALA A 826 -36.37 28.08 -1.66
N ALA A 827 -37.28 28.61 -0.84
CA ALA A 827 -38.64 28.08 -0.74
C ALA A 827 -39.33 28.12 -2.11
N SER A 828 -40.16 27.13 -2.40
CA SER A 828 -40.78 26.98 -3.72
C SER A 828 -42.10 26.23 -3.64
N HIS A 829 -42.92 26.41 -4.66
CA HIS A 829 -44.23 25.78 -4.75
C HIS A 829 -44.30 24.87 -5.98
N ALA A 830 -44.91 23.70 -5.86
CA ALA A 830 -45.20 22.78 -6.96
C ALA A 830 -46.65 22.33 -6.90
N SER A 831 -47.26 22.09 -8.06
CA SER A 831 -48.64 21.57 -8.13
C SER A 831 -48.86 20.68 -9.35
N ARG A 832 -49.78 19.73 -9.20
CA ARG A 832 -50.16 18.75 -10.22
C ARG A 832 -51.67 18.53 -10.20
N ALA A 833 -52.30 18.59 -11.37
CA ALA A 833 -53.68 18.17 -11.59
C ALA A 833 -53.71 16.95 -12.52
N GLN A 834 -54.54 15.97 -12.21
CA GLN A 834 -54.61 14.70 -12.95
C GLN A 834 -56.06 14.26 -13.20
N ALA A 835 -56.27 13.60 -14.34
CA ALA A 835 -57.45 12.79 -14.60
C ALA A 835 -57.13 11.32 -14.32
N ILE A 836 -58.11 10.61 -13.77
CA ILE A 836 -58.00 9.19 -13.39
C ILE A 836 -59.07 8.42 -14.13
N ALA A 837 -58.70 7.28 -14.70
CA ALA A 837 -59.61 6.27 -15.20
C ALA A 837 -59.15 4.91 -14.71
N GLY A 838 -60.04 4.13 -14.12
CA GLY A 838 -59.67 2.83 -13.58
C GLY A 838 -60.78 1.81 -13.57
N LEU A 839 -60.39 0.59 -13.23
CA LEU A 839 -61.22 -0.59 -13.18
C LEU A 839 -60.86 -1.38 -11.93
N ARG A 840 -61.86 -1.73 -11.12
CA ARG A 840 -61.68 -2.55 -9.91
C ARG A 840 -62.51 -3.83 -10.02
N LEU A 841 -61.93 -4.98 -9.69
CA LEU A 841 -62.62 -6.26 -9.62
C LEU A 841 -62.60 -6.74 -8.17
N GLU A 842 -63.73 -7.17 -7.65
CA GLU A 842 -63.85 -7.76 -6.31
C GLU A 842 -64.63 -9.08 -6.38
N ARG A 843 -64.06 -10.15 -5.83
CA ARG A 843 -64.67 -11.49 -5.81
C ARG A 843 -64.55 -12.12 -4.44
N ALA A 844 -65.69 -12.34 -3.79
CA ALA A 844 -65.77 -13.15 -2.59
C ALA A 844 -65.49 -14.62 -2.92
N LEU A 845 -64.68 -15.26 -2.09
CA LEU A 845 -64.29 -16.67 -2.16
C LEU A 845 -64.58 -17.31 -0.80
N SER A 846 -65.33 -18.40 -0.79
CA SER A 846 -65.56 -19.20 0.42
C SER A 846 -64.59 -20.38 0.43
N LEU A 847 -63.65 -20.39 1.37
CA LEU A 847 -62.67 -21.46 1.56
C LEU A 847 -62.82 -22.03 2.97
N ALA A 848 -63.50 -23.18 3.07
CA ALA A 848 -63.87 -23.81 4.34
C ALA A 848 -64.61 -22.84 5.29
N SER A 849 -64.04 -22.54 6.48
CA SER A 849 -64.61 -21.63 7.48
C SER A 849 -64.11 -20.19 7.37
N MET A 850 -63.35 -19.84 6.33
CA MET A 850 -62.74 -18.51 6.17
C MET A 850 -63.36 -17.79 4.96
N GLU A 851 -63.83 -16.56 5.19
CA GLU A 851 -64.25 -15.67 4.11
C GLU A 851 -63.01 -14.95 3.55
N LEU A 852 -62.74 -15.21 2.28
CA LEU A 852 -61.68 -14.56 1.52
C LEU A 852 -62.29 -13.62 0.49
N SER A 853 -61.62 -12.51 0.21
CA SER A 853 -61.95 -11.62 -0.90
C SER A 853 -60.71 -11.44 -1.76
N LEU A 854 -60.85 -11.72 -3.06
CA LEU A 854 -59.84 -11.41 -4.05
C LEU A 854 -60.23 -10.09 -4.72
N SER A 855 -59.33 -9.11 -4.67
CA SER A 855 -59.51 -7.83 -5.33
C SER A 855 -58.39 -7.58 -6.34
N GLY A 856 -58.73 -6.96 -7.47
CA GLY A 856 -57.77 -6.51 -8.48
C GLY A 856 -58.12 -5.10 -8.95
N HIS A 857 -57.13 -4.32 -9.38
CA HIS A 857 -57.38 -3.04 -10.00
C HIS A 857 -56.38 -2.71 -11.10
N LEU A 858 -56.82 -1.85 -12.01
CA LEU A 858 -56.03 -1.21 -13.05
C LEU A 858 -56.44 0.27 -13.09
N GLU A 859 -55.48 1.18 -12.95
CA GLU A 859 -55.70 2.63 -12.92
C GLU A 859 -54.73 3.31 -13.89
N TRP A 860 -55.22 4.24 -14.70
CA TRP A 860 -54.39 5.15 -15.49
C TRP A 860 -54.59 6.58 -15.00
N GLN A 861 -53.48 7.28 -14.81
CA GLN A 861 -53.43 8.66 -14.33
C GLN A 861 -52.78 9.56 -15.39
N SER A 862 -53.56 10.44 -15.99
CA SER A 862 -53.08 11.42 -16.97
C SER A 862 -52.87 12.77 -16.30
N VAL A 863 -51.65 13.31 -16.35
CA VAL A 863 -51.37 14.67 -15.89
C VAL A 863 -52.00 15.67 -16.86
N LEU A 864 -52.83 16.56 -16.33
CA LEU A 864 -53.51 17.63 -17.09
C LEU A 864 -52.72 18.94 -17.01
N SER A 865 -52.17 19.23 -15.85
CA SER A 865 -51.26 20.36 -15.63
C SER A 865 -50.26 20.03 -14.53
N ALA A 866 -49.03 20.51 -14.69
CA ALA A 866 -47.99 20.39 -13.68
C ALA A 866 -47.10 21.63 -13.73
N SER A 867 -46.75 22.18 -12.58
CA SER A 867 -45.91 23.37 -12.49
C SER A 867 -45.02 23.33 -11.25
N GLY A 868 -43.86 24.01 -11.32
CA GLY A 868 -43.00 24.24 -10.16
C GLY A 868 -42.17 23.05 -9.69
N PHE A 869 -42.18 21.90 -10.38
CA PHE A 869 -41.39 20.73 -9.98
C PHE A 869 -39.88 20.92 -10.17
N SER A 870 -39.45 21.69 -11.17
CA SER A 870 -38.05 22.11 -11.30
C SER A 870 -37.73 23.22 -10.30
N ARG A 871 -36.69 23.04 -9.48
CA ARG A 871 -36.27 24.03 -8.47
C ARG A 871 -34.90 24.60 -8.82
N GLN A 872 -34.70 25.91 -8.66
CA GLN A 872 -33.36 26.51 -8.74
C GLN A 872 -32.59 26.25 -7.45
N ALA A 873 -31.34 25.83 -7.58
CA ALA A 873 -30.41 25.66 -6.47
C ALA A 873 -29.04 26.23 -6.82
N ARG A 874 -28.30 26.65 -5.80
CA ARG A 874 -26.91 27.07 -5.88
C ARG A 874 -26.02 26.17 -5.04
N PHE A 875 -24.71 26.28 -5.21
CA PHE A 875 -23.79 25.77 -4.20
C PHE A 875 -23.81 26.65 -2.94
N VAL A 876 -23.60 26.06 -1.77
CA VAL A 876 -23.63 26.78 -0.49
C VAL A 876 -22.48 27.78 -0.41
N GLY A 877 -21.29 27.38 -0.86
CA GLY A 877 -20.08 28.18 -0.79
C GLY A 877 -19.95 29.26 -1.87
N ILE A 878 -20.78 29.23 -2.93
CA ILE A 878 -20.69 30.17 -4.05
C ILE A 878 -22.03 30.33 -4.76
N ASP A 879 -22.34 31.54 -5.24
CA ASP A 879 -23.67 31.89 -5.76
C ASP A 879 -23.87 31.44 -7.22
N ALA A 880 -23.63 30.16 -7.47
CA ALA A 880 -23.70 29.53 -8.79
C ALA A 880 -25.02 28.75 -8.96
N TRP A 881 -26.03 29.41 -9.51
CA TRP A 881 -27.38 28.88 -9.66
C TRP A 881 -27.56 27.96 -10.87
N GLY A 882 -28.42 26.96 -10.72
CA GLY A 882 -28.90 26.14 -11.82
C GLY A 882 -30.04 25.21 -11.38
N ALA A 883 -30.75 24.65 -12.36
CA ALA A 883 -31.95 23.87 -12.10
C ALA A 883 -31.63 22.47 -11.51
N ILE A 884 -32.43 22.07 -10.53
CA ILE A 884 -32.67 20.68 -10.14
C ILE A 884 -33.94 20.26 -10.89
N PRO A 885 -33.83 19.47 -11.97
CA PRO A 885 -35.01 19.00 -12.69
C PRO A 885 -35.89 18.15 -11.76
N GLY A 886 -37.21 18.36 -11.81
CA GLY A 886 -38.17 17.71 -10.91
C GLY A 886 -38.43 16.22 -11.15
N GLY A 887 -37.63 15.55 -11.99
CA GLY A 887 -37.80 14.15 -12.37
C GLY A 887 -39.17 13.85 -13.01
N ASP A 888 -39.67 12.63 -12.78
CA ASP A 888 -40.92 12.12 -13.37
C ASP A 888 -42.19 12.52 -12.61
N ALA A 889 -42.07 13.37 -11.58
CA ALA A 889 -43.20 13.81 -10.75
C ALA A 889 -44.36 14.43 -11.55
N ALA A 890 -44.06 14.98 -12.73
CA ALA A 890 -45.01 15.58 -13.68
C ALA A 890 -45.42 14.66 -14.85
N ALA A 891 -44.92 13.42 -14.94
CA ALA A 891 -45.26 12.50 -16.03
C ALA A 891 -46.62 11.82 -15.81
N SER A 892 -47.21 11.20 -16.83
CA SER A 892 -48.41 10.33 -16.71
C SER A 892 -48.01 8.87 -16.49
N GLY A 893 -48.86 8.07 -15.86
CA GLY A 893 -48.57 6.65 -15.61
C GLY A 893 -49.78 5.87 -15.13
N GLY A 894 -49.61 4.55 -14.96
CA GLY A 894 -50.66 3.66 -14.50
C GLY A 894 -50.21 2.75 -13.36
N TRP A 895 -51.20 2.17 -12.69
CA TRP A 895 -51.06 1.22 -11.58
C TRP A 895 -51.90 -0.02 -11.87
N ALA A 896 -51.34 -1.19 -11.64
CA ALA A 896 -52.05 -2.46 -11.67
C ALA A 896 -51.77 -3.19 -10.36
N GLY A 897 -52.78 -3.70 -9.69
CA GLY A 897 -52.58 -4.37 -8.40
C GLY A 897 -53.56 -5.49 -8.16
N PHE A 898 -53.16 -6.43 -7.31
CA PHE A 898 -54.03 -7.48 -6.78
C PHE A 898 -53.84 -7.60 -5.28
N SER A 899 -54.91 -7.93 -4.57
CA SER A 899 -54.88 -8.16 -3.14
C SER A 899 -55.75 -9.34 -2.74
N LEU A 900 -55.28 -10.12 -1.79
CA LEU A 900 -56.03 -11.15 -1.11
C LEU A 900 -56.33 -10.67 0.32
N GLU A 901 -57.61 -10.59 0.66
CA GLU A 901 -58.09 -10.19 1.97
C GLU A 901 -58.75 -11.36 2.68
N ALA A 902 -58.44 -11.54 3.96
CA ALA A 902 -59.05 -12.52 4.84
C ALA A 902 -59.80 -11.81 5.98
N ALA A 903 -61.07 -12.17 6.17
CA ALA A 903 -61.82 -11.78 7.36
C ALA A 903 -61.36 -12.64 8.55
N LEU A 904 -60.65 -12.04 9.50
CA LEU A 904 -60.19 -12.72 10.71
C LEU A 904 -61.31 -12.81 11.76
N ARG A 905 -62.13 -11.75 11.84
CA ARG A 905 -63.35 -11.62 12.65
C ARG A 905 -64.33 -10.70 11.91
N ALA A 906 -65.57 -10.58 12.42
CA ALA A 906 -66.60 -9.72 11.85
C ALA A 906 -66.14 -8.27 11.60
N ASN A 907 -65.22 -7.76 12.42
CA ASN A 907 -64.69 -6.40 12.36
C ASN A 907 -63.16 -6.32 12.15
N GLN A 908 -62.49 -7.42 11.81
CA GLN A 908 -61.03 -7.45 11.62
C GLN A 908 -60.67 -8.10 10.29
N ARG A 909 -59.92 -7.39 9.44
CA ARG A 909 -59.47 -7.90 8.14
C ARG A 909 -57.96 -7.76 8.01
N LEU A 910 -57.35 -8.75 7.36
CA LEU A 910 -55.94 -8.76 6.98
C LEU A 910 -55.85 -8.91 5.47
N SER A 911 -55.16 -7.99 4.81
CA SER A 911 -55.00 -7.97 3.36
C SER A 911 -53.53 -7.95 2.97
N PHE A 912 -53.18 -8.77 1.99
CA PHE A 912 -51.88 -8.80 1.34
C PHE A 912 -52.06 -8.35 -0.10
N GLY A 913 -51.37 -7.27 -0.48
CA GLY A 913 -51.46 -6.67 -1.80
C GLY A 913 -50.11 -6.57 -2.49
N LEU A 914 -50.11 -6.70 -3.81
CA LEU A 914 -49.00 -6.34 -4.68
C LEU A 914 -49.49 -5.35 -5.73
N ASP A 915 -48.85 -4.19 -5.79
CA ASP A 915 -49.13 -3.11 -6.71
C ASP A 915 -47.94 -2.90 -7.66
N GLN A 916 -48.20 -2.63 -8.93
CA GLN A 916 -47.22 -2.43 -9.98
C GLN A 916 -47.48 -1.12 -10.74
N ARG A 917 -46.51 -0.20 -10.76
CA ARG A 917 -46.53 0.99 -11.62
C ARG A 917 -46.05 0.66 -13.03
N PHE A 918 -46.58 1.35 -14.02
CA PHE A 918 -46.13 1.30 -15.41
C PHE A 918 -46.33 2.64 -16.13
N GLY A 919 -45.64 2.84 -17.25
CA GLY A 919 -45.74 4.06 -18.08
C GLY A 919 -44.55 5.01 -17.93
N ALA A 920 -44.73 6.28 -18.29
CA ALA A 920 -43.66 7.28 -18.32
C ALA A 920 -43.16 7.70 -16.91
N ARG A 921 -43.84 7.26 -15.85
CA ARG A 921 -43.39 7.35 -14.45
C ARG A 921 -42.48 6.19 -14.01
N GLY A 922 -42.10 5.29 -14.92
CA GLY A 922 -41.28 4.12 -14.61
C GLY A 922 -42.10 2.86 -14.30
N SER A 923 -41.38 1.78 -13.97
CA SER A 923 -41.93 0.47 -13.61
C SER A 923 -41.49 0.10 -12.20
N GLU A 924 -42.46 -0.10 -11.30
CA GLU A 924 -42.23 -0.17 -9.86
C GLU A 924 -43.11 -1.25 -9.23
N SER A 925 -42.62 -2.04 -8.27
CA SER A 925 -43.46 -2.98 -7.51
C SER A 925 -43.51 -2.64 -6.02
N VAL A 926 -44.71 -2.62 -5.43
CA VAL A 926 -44.95 -2.37 -4.01
C VAL A 926 -45.75 -3.51 -3.41
N GLY A 927 -45.14 -4.25 -2.48
CA GLY A 927 -45.84 -5.18 -1.60
C GLY A 927 -46.39 -4.44 -0.39
N SER A 928 -47.65 -4.70 -0.01
CA SER A 928 -48.26 -4.12 1.18
C SER A 928 -48.97 -5.17 2.04
N VAL A 929 -48.81 -5.05 3.35
CA VAL A 929 -49.66 -5.72 4.35
C VAL A 929 -50.56 -4.67 4.97
N ARG A 930 -51.86 -4.91 4.95
CA ARG A 930 -52.87 -4.00 5.51
C ARG A 930 -53.66 -4.75 6.57
N TYR A 931 -53.72 -4.17 7.76
CA TYR A 931 -54.60 -4.64 8.82
C TYR A 931 -55.64 -3.57 9.09
N SER A 932 -56.92 -3.94 9.01
CA SER A 932 -58.03 -3.04 9.28
C SER A 932 -58.94 -3.55 10.39
N VAL A 933 -59.40 -2.61 11.22
CA VAL A 933 -60.34 -2.86 12.32
C VAL A 933 -61.44 -1.83 12.27
N GLY A 934 -62.69 -2.30 12.30
CA GLY A 934 -63.89 -1.49 12.56
C GLY A 934 -64.23 -1.50 14.05
N PHE A 935 -64.56 -0.33 14.61
CA PHE A 935 -64.91 -0.15 16.02
C PHE A 935 -66.35 0.34 16.20
#